data_AF-A0A925FTN8-F1
#
_entry.id   AF-A0A925FTN8-F1
#
_cell.length_a   1.000
_cell.length_b   1.000
_cell.length_c   1.000
_cell.angle_alpha   90.00
_cell.angle_beta   90.00
_cell.angle_gamma   90.00
#
_symmetry.space_group_name_H-M   'P 1'
#
loop_
_entity.id
_entity.type
_entity.pdbx_description
1 polymer ?
#
loop_
_entity_poly.entity_id
_entity_poly.type
_entity_poly.pdbx_seq_one_letter_code
_entity_poly.pdbx_strand_id
1 'polypeptide(L)'
;MIFDKTKAMRNAERHLAQGKIKAAIGEYKHVVDNDPKDFGTMNMLGDLHTKNSEKKEAVKCYTLVAEHYSKQGFAQKAIAIYNKISKLEPNSFEISAKLAELYKVKGSVKEAKSHYTTLAEHYQSNGRVIEALAIWKQIALLDPNNVEVYLTLAESYLKENQIDEAADAFAESGLRLTKLGNHETALTSFTKALDLKQDDPKILAGFVEAKFAQGKADEAAQKLSEILEKQPHNRDIRFLLIDCYIESHNIFEAEKAVIKLVEQEPANYPKLLDLARIYLKDEDLVSATRILAMSSEHMLVGGQAEAFHAIVEEILSKNPDQIDALRMLTRYCSWQRDDGALRDSLIRLALSAKAANCVDDERYALSQLVIILPHEVSYSARLKEINTEHGYDENEVAENLFEKQFFRNGPDKKTVPISPFADEGDQTVKIVSNDFVEQSSAFASLNGSHASSSKGNGHGSGGKSVETASNGHLASLDSAAVEDDGGGWEFPASQEIRLQKEVDSIKFYIESGYTELAEKAIGELSLEFGDCKEIEDLKTSLAAFSAGNPEPEVKDTPPVVQASELFESKGFDINDLRNELGLVEDLIVVDDSDYDTHYHTAVAYQEMGLTEEAIKEFQKAVALVAPNDGTRRFFSCSNLLGHCFMQKGMPNLALTWFQRTLETPNLSDDEKQGLWYELAGAYEAEGDVENAGKYFEQVYAENINFRDVSERVKGMAVNH
;
A
#
# COMPACT_ATOMS: atom_id res chain seq x y z
N MET A 1 -5.08 64.60 47.73
CA MET A 1 -6.36 64.17 48.35
C MET A 1 -6.58 62.74 47.93
N ILE A 2 -6.86 61.85 48.87
CA ILE A 2 -7.17 60.44 48.57
C ILE A 2 -8.55 60.44 47.88
N PHE A 3 -8.62 59.91 46.66
CA PHE A 3 -9.88 59.82 45.92
C PHE A 3 -10.83 58.87 46.66
N ASP A 4 -12.00 59.39 47.10
CA ASP A 4 -13.02 58.59 47.78
C ASP A 4 -14.05 58.07 46.77
N LYS A 5 -13.78 56.86 46.27
CA LYS A 5 -14.63 56.12 45.32
C LYS A 5 -16.08 56.00 45.81
N THR A 6 -16.29 55.78 47.10
CA THR A 6 -17.65 55.56 47.65
C THR A 6 -18.49 56.83 47.62
N LYS A 7 -17.85 57.98 47.83
CA LYS A 7 -18.49 59.30 47.76
C LYS A 7 -18.86 59.67 46.32
N ALA A 8 -17.94 59.44 45.37
CA ALA A 8 -18.17 59.69 43.95
C ALA A 8 -19.32 58.82 43.40
N MET A 9 -19.37 57.52 43.74
CA MET A 9 -20.46 56.62 43.34
C MET A 9 -21.82 57.06 43.89
N ARG A 10 -21.90 57.44 45.17
CA ARG A 10 -23.14 57.96 45.78
C ARG A 10 -23.62 59.26 45.15
N ASN A 11 -22.69 60.15 44.79
CA ASN A 11 -23.02 61.39 44.09
C ASN A 11 -23.57 61.10 42.68
N ALA A 12 -22.94 60.18 41.96
CA ALA A 12 -23.38 59.74 40.63
C ALA A 12 -24.81 59.14 40.69
N GLU A 13 -25.08 58.24 41.64
CA GLU A 13 -26.41 57.66 41.88
C GLU A 13 -27.46 58.72 42.24
N ARG A 14 -27.09 59.71 43.07
CA ARG A 14 -27.99 60.83 43.41
C ARG A 14 -28.33 61.68 42.18
N HIS A 15 -27.37 61.90 41.27
CA HIS A 15 -27.61 62.61 40.03
C HIS A 15 -28.48 61.80 39.06
N LEU A 16 -28.34 60.47 39.03
CA LEU A 16 -29.24 59.58 38.28
C LEU A 16 -30.67 59.63 38.81
N ALA A 17 -30.85 59.59 40.14
CA ALA A 17 -32.18 59.71 40.76
C ALA A 17 -32.85 61.06 40.46
N GLN A 18 -32.05 62.10 40.20
CA GLN A 18 -32.53 63.43 39.79
C GLN A 18 -32.73 63.58 38.27
N GLY A 19 -32.50 62.53 37.48
CA GLY A 19 -32.58 62.56 36.02
C GLY A 19 -31.45 63.36 35.33
N LYS A 20 -30.43 63.80 36.08
CA LYS A 20 -29.30 64.59 35.58
C LYS A 20 -28.21 63.69 35.00
N ILE A 21 -28.49 63.08 33.84
CA ILE A 21 -27.63 62.06 33.20
C ILE A 21 -26.22 62.60 32.91
N LYS A 22 -26.07 63.82 32.39
CA LYS A 22 -24.76 64.42 32.09
C LYS A 22 -23.88 64.65 33.33
N ALA A 23 -24.48 65.05 34.44
CA ALA A 23 -23.76 65.23 35.70
C ALA A 23 -23.31 63.88 36.29
N ALA A 24 -24.17 62.85 36.19
CA ALA A 24 -23.82 61.49 36.59
C ALA A 24 -22.67 60.91 35.74
N ILE A 25 -22.67 61.15 34.42
CA ILE A 25 -21.56 60.75 33.52
C ILE A 25 -20.24 61.37 33.99
N GLY A 26 -20.24 62.65 34.39
CA GLY A 26 -19.04 63.33 34.91
C GLY A 26 -18.47 62.68 36.18
N GLU A 27 -19.33 62.36 37.14
CA GLU A 27 -18.93 61.67 38.39
C GLU A 27 -18.42 60.24 38.12
N TYR A 28 -19.11 59.47 37.26
CA TYR A 28 -18.66 58.11 36.90
C TYR A 28 -17.36 58.13 36.08
N LYS A 29 -17.16 59.12 35.21
CA LYS A 29 -15.90 59.32 34.50
C LYS A 29 -14.77 59.61 35.48
N HIS A 30 -15.01 60.45 36.48
CA HIS A 30 -14.03 60.71 37.54
C HIS A 30 -13.68 59.45 38.36
N VAL A 31 -14.62 58.50 38.51
CA VAL A 31 -14.33 57.19 39.12
C VAL A 31 -13.43 56.34 38.22
N VAL A 32 -13.77 56.23 36.92
CA VAL A 32 -13.00 55.43 35.95
C VAL A 32 -11.60 56.01 35.71
N ASP A 33 -11.45 57.34 35.71
CA ASP A 33 -10.15 58.01 35.53
C ASP A 33 -9.18 57.73 36.69
N ASN A 34 -9.71 57.55 37.93
CA ASN A 34 -8.90 57.23 39.11
C ASN A 34 -8.74 55.72 39.35
N ASP A 35 -9.67 54.90 38.88
CA ASP A 35 -9.62 53.44 38.93
C ASP A 35 -9.93 52.82 37.55
N PRO A 36 -8.96 52.79 36.63
CA PRO A 36 -9.17 52.30 35.26
C PRO A 36 -9.51 50.81 35.17
N LYS A 37 -9.38 50.05 36.26
CA LYS A 37 -9.70 48.61 36.34
C LYS A 37 -11.12 48.35 36.83
N ASP A 38 -11.90 49.37 37.14
CA ASP A 38 -13.30 49.22 37.51
C ASP A 38 -14.23 49.06 36.29
N PHE A 39 -14.19 47.86 35.70
CA PHE A 39 -15.02 47.51 34.54
C PHE A 39 -16.53 47.48 34.84
N GLY A 40 -16.91 47.34 36.12
CA GLY A 40 -18.32 47.41 36.54
C GLY A 40 -18.87 48.83 36.38
N THR A 41 -18.14 49.81 36.91
CA THR A 41 -18.46 51.23 36.76
C THR A 41 -18.36 51.67 35.30
N MET A 42 -17.39 51.14 34.55
CA MET A 42 -17.23 51.42 33.13
C MET A 42 -18.39 50.92 32.27
N ASN A 43 -18.97 49.75 32.60
CA ASN A 43 -20.18 49.25 31.94
C ASN A 43 -21.40 50.15 32.21
N MET A 44 -21.56 50.62 33.46
CA MET A 44 -22.60 51.59 33.82
C MET A 44 -22.42 52.92 33.08
N LEU A 45 -21.18 53.40 32.97
CA LEU A 45 -20.84 54.60 32.19
C LEU A 45 -21.24 54.43 30.72
N GLY A 46 -20.97 53.26 30.12
CA GLY A 46 -21.44 52.91 28.76
C GLY A 46 -22.97 52.98 28.63
N ASP A 47 -23.71 52.37 29.57
CA ASP A 47 -25.18 52.39 29.58
C ASP A 47 -25.74 53.83 29.69
N LEU A 48 -25.07 54.72 30.42
CA LEU A 48 -25.43 56.13 30.53
C LEU A 48 -25.12 56.92 29.26
N HIS A 49 -23.98 56.68 28.62
CA HIS A 49 -23.66 57.29 27.33
C HIS A 49 -24.66 56.86 26.24
N THR A 50 -25.12 55.61 26.25
CA THR A 50 -26.20 55.15 25.35
C THR A 50 -27.51 55.90 25.61
N LYS A 51 -27.90 56.11 26.88
CA LYS A 51 -29.10 56.90 27.23
C LYS A 51 -28.97 58.38 26.87
N ASN A 52 -27.76 58.92 26.88
CA ASN A 52 -27.44 60.30 26.53
C ASN A 52 -27.18 60.50 25.00
N SER A 53 -27.43 59.48 24.17
CA SER A 53 -27.21 59.46 22.71
C SER A 53 -25.75 59.65 22.25
N GLU A 54 -24.78 59.48 23.14
CA GLU A 54 -23.34 59.60 22.87
C GLU A 54 -22.77 58.24 22.43
N LYS A 55 -23.17 57.80 21.22
CA LYS A 55 -22.85 56.46 20.71
C LYS A 55 -21.35 56.14 20.68
N LYS A 56 -20.51 57.07 20.22
CA LYS A 56 -19.05 56.85 20.08
C LYS A 56 -18.36 56.58 21.41
N GLU A 57 -18.74 57.31 22.47
CA GLU A 57 -18.15 57.12 23.80
C GLU A 57 -18.70 55.87 24.49
N ALA A 58 -19.98 55.52 24.25
CA ALA A 58 -20.55 54.26 24.70
C ALA A 58 -19.81 53.06 24.10
N VAL A 59 -19.54 53.06 22.79
CA VAL A 59 -18.80 52.00 22.09
C VAL A 59 -17.41 51.83 22.71
N LYS A 60 -16.65 52.92 22.93
CA LYS A 60 -15.33 52.84 23.58
C LYS A 60 -15.38 52.18 24.96
N CYS A 61 -16.33 52.60 25.80
CA CYS A 61 -16.50 52.04 27.14
C CYS A 61 -16.84 50.55 27.08
N TYR A 62 -17.79 50.16 26.22
CA TYR A 62 -18.18 48.76 26.08
C TYR A 62 -17.09 47.89 25.47
N THR A 63 -16.31 48.37 24.51
CA THR A 63 -15.20 47.61 23.90
C THR A 63 -14.16 47.23 24.94
N LEU A 64 -13.78 48.17 25.82
CA LEU A 64 -12.81 47.91 26.90
C LEU A 64 -13.35 46.90 27.93
N VAL A 65 -14.62 46.99 28.29
CA VAL A 65 -15.29 46.03 29.18
C VAL A 65 -15.38 44.64 28.54
N ALA A 66 -15.73 44.57 27.25
CA ALA A 66 -15.88 43.33 26.53
C ALA A 66 -14.54 42.61 26.33
N GLU A 67 -13.48 43.36 26.01
CA GLU A 67 -12.10 42.83 25.89
C GLU A 67 -11.59 42.28 27.22
N HIS A 68 -11.89 42.96 28.33
CA HIS A 68 -11.56 42.46 29.65
C HIS A 68 -12.26 41.13 29.95
N TYR A 69 -13.58 41.04 29.70
CA TYR A 69 -14.30 39.78 29.90
C TYR A 69 -13.85 38.67 28.96
N SER A 70 -13.46 39.00 27.72
CA SER A 70 -12.89 38.05 26.77
C SER A 70 -11.56 37.49 27.27
N LYS A 71 -10.63 38.36 27.71
CA LYS A 71 -9.32 37.95 28.27
C LYS A 71 -9.42 37.10 29.53
N GLN A 72 -10.48 37.28 30.33
CA GLN A 72 -10.75 36.45 31.50
C GLN A 72 -11.42 35.10 31.17
N GLY A 73 -11.71 34.82 29.90
CA GLY A 73 -12.41 33.61 29.47
C GLY A 73 -13.92 33.63 29.73
N PHE A 74 -14.49 34.76 30.17
CA PHE A 74 -15.93 34.90 30.40
C PHE A 74 -16.70 35.20 29.11
N ALA A 75 -16.68 34.23 28.18
CA ALA A 75 -17.25 34.38 26.83
C ALA A 75 -18.72 34.85 26.84
N GLN A 76 -19.58 34.32 27.71
CA GLN A 76 -20.99 34.72 27.80
C GLN A 76 -21.17 36.21 28.17
N LYS A 77 -20.38 36.70 29.13
CA LYS A 77 -20.43 38.11 29.54
C LYS A 77 -19.88 39.01 28.44
N ALA A 78 -18.80 38.61 27.78
CA ALA A 78 -18.24 39.33 26.64
C ALA A 78 -19.25 39.43 25.49
N ILE A 79 -19.90 38.33 25.12
CA ILE A 79 -20.96 38.28 24.08
C ILE A 79 -22.10 39.26 24.42
N ALA A 80 -22.56 39.28 25.68
CA ALA A 80 -23.63 40.18 26.09
C ALA A 80 -23.27 41.67 25.89
N ILE A 81 -22.02 42.04 26.20
CA ILE A 81 -21.53 43.41 25.97
C ILE A 81 -21.36 43.66 24.48
N TYR A 82 -20.72 42.79 23.70
CA TYR A 82 -20.57 42.96 22.25
C TYR A 82 -21.91 43.03 21.52
N ASN A 83 -22.95 42.31 21.95
CA ASN A 83 -24.31 42.45 21.43
C ASN A 83 -24.92 43.83 21.70
N LYS A 84 -24.59 44.48 22.84
CA LYS A 84 -24.96 45.90 23.06
C LYS A 84 -24.28 46.80 22.04
N ILE A 85 -22.99 46.55 21.75
CA ILE A 85 -22.25 47.34 20.75
C ILE A 85 -22.81 47.12 19.33
N SER A 86 -23.10 45.88 18.96
CA SER A 86 -23.73 45.53 17.66
C SER A 86 -25.10 46.20 17.46
N LYS A 87 -25.90 46.40 18.53
CA LYS A 87 -27.14 47.19 18.44
C LYS A 87 -26.91 48.69 18.16
N LEU A 88 -25.79 49.23 18.63
CA LEU A 88 -25.42 50.63 18.39
C LEU A 88 -24.79 50.83 17.01
N GLU A 89 -24.03 49.83 16.56
CA GLU A 89 -23.33 49.79 15.27
C GLU A 89 -23.63 48.46 14.54
N PRO A 90 -24.78 48.36 13.84
CA PRO A 90 -25.20 47.11 13.18
C PRO A 90 -24.28 46.61 12.07
N ASN A 91 -23.46 47.49 11.48
CA ASN A 91 -22.58 47.21 10.34
C ASN A 91 -21.08 47.19 10.69
N SER A 92 -20.73 47.07 11.98
CA SER A 92 -19.32 47.03 12.38
C SER A 92 -18.74 45.63 12.18
N PHE A 93 -17.91 45.47 11.15
CA PHE A 93 -17.23 44.19 10.84
C PHE A 93 -16.25 43.77 11.95
N GLU A 94 -15.62 44.72 12.64
CA GLU A 94 -14.71 44.45 13.77
C GLU A 94 -15.45 43.77 14.92
N ILE A 95 -16.69 44.19 15.19
CA ILE A 95 -17.53 43.60 16.24
C ILE A 95 -18.03 42.23 15.79
N SER A 96 -18.43 42.09 14.52
CA SER A 96 -18.81 40.78 13.97
C SER A 96 -17.67 39.76 14.07
N ALA A 97 -16.41 40.16 13.81
CA ALA A 97 -15.25 39.29 13.98
C ALA A 97 -15.07 38.82 15.44
N LYS A 98 -15.12 39.76 16.41
CA LYS A 98 -15.00 39.43 17.85
C LYS A 98 -16.18 38.57 18.34
N LEU A 99 -17.40 38.83 17.87
CA LEU A 99 -18.57 38.01 18.18
C LEU A 99 -18.43 36.59 17.60
N ALA A 100 -17.99 36.46 16.35
CA ALA A 100 -17.81 35.16 15.70
C ALA A 100 -16.78 34.29 16.44
N GLU A 101 -15.68 34.87 16.88
CA GLU A 101 -14.66 34.18 17.69
C GLU A 101 -15.20 33.75 19.06
N LEU A 102 -15.94 34.63 19.74
CA LEU A 102 -16.56 34.29 21.03
C LEU A 102 -17.66 33.23 20.92
N TYR A 103 -18.47 33.27 19.86
CA TYR A 103 -19.48 32.24 19.61
C TYR A 103 -18.84 30.90 19.23
N LYS A 104 -17.69 30.91 18.53
CA LYS A 104 -16.87 29.72 18.29
C LYS A 104 -16.40 29.11 19.60
N VAL A 105 -15.80 29.90 20.50
CA VAL A 105 -15.35 29.43 21.83
C VAL A 105 -16.52 28.90 22.67
N LYS A 106 -17.71 29.49 22.53
CA LYS A 106 -18.93 29.02 23.19
C LYS A 106 -19.49 27.72 22.60
N GLY A 107 -19.10 27.33 21.38
CA GLY A 107 -19.67 26.22 20.63
C GLY A 107 -21.04 26.52 19.99
N SER A 108 -21.45 27.79 19.92
CA SER A 108 -22.69 28.21 19.26
C SER A 108 -22.45 28.38 17.76
N VAL A 109 -22.48 27.26 17.02
CA VAL A 109 -22.10 27.19 15.59
C VAL A 109 -22.99 28.06 14.70
N LYS A 110 -24.31 28.09 14.93
CA LYS A 110 -25.26 28.84 14.09
C LYS A 110 -25.00 30.34 14.13
N GLU A 111 -24.83 30.89 15.33
CA GLU A 111 -24.54 32.31 15.55
C GLU A 111 -23.13 32.67 15.07
N ALA A 112 -22.14 31.81 15.34
CA ALA A 112 -20.78 32.01 14.84
C ALA A 112 -20.77 32.12 13.31
N LYS A 113 -21.44 31.18 12.63
CA LYS A 113 -21.59 31.16 11.17
C LYS A 113 -22.23 32.45 10.65
N SER A 114 -23.34 32.89 11.24
CA SER A 114 -24.00 34.13 10.81
C SER A 114 -23.09 35.36 10.93
N HIS A 115 -22.24 35.44 11.95
CA HIS A 115 -21.30 36.56 12.07
C HIS A 115 -20.13 36.42 11.09
N TYR A 116 -19.61 35.22 10.88
CA TYR A 116 -18.57 34.98 9.87
C TYR A 116 -19.07 35.24 8.45
N THR A 117 -20.32 34.92 8.10
CA THR A 117 -20.86 35.23 6.76
C THR A 117 -20.93 36.73 6.53
N THR A 118 -21.42 37.52 7.50
CA THR A 118 -21.42 38.99 7.38
C THR A 118 -20.01 39.57 7.24
N LEU A 119 -19.03 38.95 7.91
CA LEU A 119 -17.63 39.36 7.81
C LEU A 119 -17.03 39.01 6.43
N ALA A 120 -17.30 37.81 5.92
CA ALA A 120 -16.83 37.35 4.63
C ALA A 120 -17.42 38.19 3.48
N GLU A 121 -18.73 38.46 3.51
CA GLU A 121 -19.42 39.32 2.54
C GLU A 121 -18.85 40.75 2.54
N HIS A 122 -18.54 41.29 3.73
CA HIS A 122 -17.91 42.60 3.83
C HIS A 122 -16.52 42.62 3.17
N TYR A 123 -15.66 41.61 3.45
CA TYR A 123 -14.35 41.51 2.80
C TYR A 123 -14.47 41.35 1.29
N GLN A 124 -15.43 40.53 0.82
CA GLN A 124 -15.69 40.33 -0.59
C GLN A 124 -16.16 41.61 -1.29
N SER A 125 -17.05 42.38 -0.67
CA SER A 125 -17.55 43.66 -1.21
C SER A 125 -16.46 44.73 -1.32
N ASN A 126 -15.44 44.66 -0.47
CA ASN A 126 -14.28 45.56 -0.47
C ASN A 126 -13.14 45.07 -1.38
N GLY A 127 -13.34 43.98 -2.14
CA GLY A 127 -12.31 43.40 -3.01
C GLY A 127 -11.17 42.69 -2.26
N ARG A 128 -11.29 42.46 -0.95
CA ARG A 128 -10.32 41.72 -0.13
C ARG A 128 -10.64 40.23 -0.17
N VAL A 129 -10.47 39.62 -1.35
CA VAL A 129 -10.94 38.24 -1.61
C VAL A 129 -10.19 37.20 -0.79
N ILE A 130 -8.88 37.35 -0.60
CA ILE A 130 -8.05 36.41 0.20
C ILE A 130 -8.54 36.35 1.66
N GLU A 131 -8.86 37.49 2.26
CA GLU A 131 -9.40 37.54 3.62
C GLU A 131 -10.81 36.92 3.68
N ALA A 132 -11.64 37.18 2.67
CA ALA A 132 -12.95 36.54 2.56
C ALA A 132 -12.82 35.01 2.48
N LEU A 133 -11.91 34.50 1.66
CA LEU A 133 -11.58 33.07 1.54
C LEU A 133 -11.18 32.46 2.88
N ALA A 134 -10.33 33.14 3.65
CA ALA A 134 -9.93 32.68 4.98
C ALA A 134 -11.13 32.55 5.93
N ILE A 135 -12.07 33.50 5.88
CA ILE A 135 -13.30 33.42 6.68
C ILE A 135 -14.23 32.31 6.19
N TRP A 136 -14.41 32.14 4.88
CA TRP A 136 -15.20 31.05 4.33
C TRP A 136 -14.64 29.67 4.71
N LYS A 137 -13.31 29.50 4.71
CA LYS A 137 -12.65 28.29 5.24
C LYS A 137 -12.97 28.06 6.71
N GLN A 138 -12.96 29.11 7.55
CA GLN A 138 -13.35 28.98 8.95
C GLN A 138 -14.81 28.53 9.09
N ILE A 139 -15.72 29.01 8.23
CA ILE A 139 -17.11 28.55 8.25
C ILE A 139 -17.20 27.07 7.85
N ALA A 140 -16.46 26.64 6.83
CA ALA A 140 -16.42 25.24 6.39
C ALA A 140 -15.92 24.30 7.50
N LEU A 141 -14.92 24.73 8.28
CA LEU A 141 -14.42 23.97 9.44
C LEU A 141 -15.44 23.90 10.59
N LEU A 142 -16.26 24.93 10.77
CA LEU A 142 -17.29 24.97 11.83
C LEU A 142 -18.52 24.16 11.48
N ASP A 143 -18.89 24.11 10.21
CA ASP A 143 -20.06 23.40 9.70
C ASP A 143 -19.69 22.59 8.44
N PRO A 144 -19.05 21.42 8.61
CA PRO A 144 -18.55 20.62 7.49
C PRO A 144 -19.64 20.10 6.53
N ASN A 145 -20.91 20.15 6.95
CA ASN A 145 -22.04 19.66 6.15
C ASN A 145 -22.71 20.77 5.34
N ASN A 146 -22.24 22.02 5.43
CA ASN A 146 -22.86 23.12 4.71
C ASN A 146 -22.38 23.23 3.25
N VAL A 147 -23.21 22.73 2.33
CA VAL A 147 -22.98 22.80 0.89
C VAL A 147 -22.78 24.23 0.38
N GLU A 148 -23.59 25.18 0.87
CA GLU A 148 -23.58 26.57 0.37
C GLU A 148 -22.20 27.23 0.51
N VAL A 149 -21.48 26.92 1.58
CA VAL A 149 -20.14 27.49 1.84
C VAL A 149 -19.10 26.91 0.90
N TYR A 150 -19.19 25.63 0.53
CA TYR A 150 -18.28 25.05 -0.44
C TYR A 150 -18.53 25.58 -1.85
N LEU A 151 -19.80 25.85 -2.21
CA LEU A 151 -20.13 26.50 -3.47
C LEU A 151 -19.61 27.94 -3.52
N THR A 152 -19.78 28.73 -2.46
CA THR A 152 -19.23 30.10 -2.42
C THR A 152 -17.70 30.10 -2.42
N LEU A 153 -17.06 29.15 -1.72
CA LEU A 153 -15.61 28.93 -1.79
C LEU A 153 -15.15 28.64 -3.21
N ALA A 154 -15.77 27.67 -3.89
CA ALA A 154 -15.42 27.28 -5.25
C ALA A 154 -15.55 28.45 -6.23
N GLU A 155 -16.65 29.22 -6.15
CA GLU A 155 -16.84 30.42 -6.97
C GLU A 155 -15.81 31.52 -6.67
N SER A 156 -15.41 31.69 -5.40
CA SER A 156 -14.38 32.64 -5.04
C SER A 156 -12.98 32.23 -5.51
N TYR A 157 -12.65 30.94 -5.47
CA TYR A 157 -11.41 30.42 -6.03
C TYR A 157 -11.33 30.58 -7.55
N LEU A 158 -12.45 30.36 -8.25
CA LEU A 158 -12.52 30.60 -9.70
C LEU A 158 -12.25 32.07 -10.06
N LYS A 159 -12.75 33.03 -9.26
CA LYS A 159 -12.50 34.46 -9.48
C LYS A 159 -11.03 34.82 -9.29
N GLU A 160 -10.34 34.13 -8.38
CA GLU A 160 -8.91 34.30 -8.12
C GLU A 160 -8.02 33.44 -9.04
N ASN A 161 -8.61 32.74 -10.02
CA ASN A 161 -7.92 31.85 -10.94
C ASN A 161 -7.18 30.68 -10.25
N GLN A 162 -7.63 30.30 -9.06
CA GLN A 162 -7.18 29.12 -8.31
C GLN A 162 -8.02 27.92 -8.74
N ILE A 163 -7.67 27.36 -9.90
CA ILE A 163 -8.45 26.30 -10.57
C ILE A 163 -8.45 25.01 -9.73
N ASP A 164 -7.32 24.69 -9.11
CA ASP A 164 -7.18 23.42 -8.37
C ASP A 164 -8.05 23.38 -7.13
N GLU A 165 -7.99 24.42 -6.31
CA GLU A 165 -8.79 24.56 -5.10
C GLU A 165 -10.27 24.77 -5.42
N ALA A 166 -10.60 25.37 -6.56
CA ALA A 166 -11.97 25.48 -7.04
C ALA A 166 -12.57 24.10 -7.37
N ALA A 167 -11.82 23.26 -8.09
CA ALA A 167 -12.25 21.91 -8.42
C ALA A 167 -12.48 21.07 -7.16
N ASP A 168 -11.56 21.14 -6.19
CA ASP A 168 -11.66 20.42 -4.92
C ASP A 168 -12.87 20.90 -4.10
N ALA A 169 -13.12 22.21 -4.05
CA ALA A 169 -14.28 22.78 -3.35
C ALA A 169 -15.61 22.37 -4.01
N PHE A 170 -15.69 22.33 -5.35
CA PHE A 170 -16.87 21.80 -6.05
C PHE A 170 -17.06 20.31 -5.77
N ALA A 171 -15.98 19.51 -5.75
CA ALA A 171 -16.04 18.08 -5.44
C ALA A 171 -16.53 17.82 -4.00
N GLU A 172 -16.02 18.57 -3.01
CA GLU A 172 -16.52 18.50 -1.63
C GLU A 172 -18.01 18.86 -1.57
N SER A 173 -18.45 19.92 -2.26
CA SER A 173 -19.87 20.29 -2.31
C SER A 173 -20.74 19.16 -2.89
N GLY A 174 -20.27 18.49 -3.95
CA GLY A 174 -20.91 17.33 -4.56
C GLY A 174 -21.01 16.16 -3.59
N LEU A 175 -19.94 15.83 -2.88
CA LEU A 175 -19.90 14.74 -1.91
C LEU A 175 -20.90 14.94 -0.77
N ARG A 176 -21.04 16.18 -0.27
CA ARG A 176 -22.04 16.51 0.76
C ARG A 176 -23.47 16.40 0.22
N LEU A 177 -23.71 16.84 -1.02
CA LEU A 177 -25.02 16.72 -1.67
C LEU A 177 -25.41 15.26 -1.90
N THR A 178 -24.47 14.40 -2.29
CA THR A 178 -24.69 12.94 -2.40
C THR A 178 -25.12 12.35 -1.06
N LYS A 179 -24.44 12.72 0.04
CA LYS A 179 -24.81 12.29 1.41
C LYS A 179 -26.19 12.78 1.85
N LEU A 180 -26.65 13.92 1.34
CA LEU A 180 -27.99 14.46 1.58
C LEU A 180 -29.07 13.82 0.69
N GLY A 181 -28.71 12.91 -0.23
CA GLY A 181 -29.62 12.28 -1.18
C GLY A 181 -30.02 13.16 -2.36
N ASN A 182 -29.40 14.33 -2.52
CA ASN A 182 -29.69 15.24 -3.63
C ASN A 182 -28.72 15.00 -4.79
N HIS A 183 -28.89 13.87 -5.45
CA HIS A 183 -27.97 13.38 -6.49
C HIS A 183 -27.90 14.29 -7.73
N GLU A 184 -29.00 14.93 -8.12
CA GLU A 184 -29.02 15.80 -9.32
C GLU A 184 -28.12 17.03 -9.16
N THR A 185 -28.22 17.71 -8.02
CA THR A 185 -27.36 18.88 -7.72
C THR A 185 -25.93 18.47 -7.38
N ALA A 186 -25.73 17.27 -6.83
CA ALA A 186 -24.40 16.71 -6.66
C ALA A 186 -23.71 16.54 -8.02
N LEU A 187 -24.41 15.97 -9.00
CA LEU A 187 -23.88 15.78 -10.35
C LEU A 187 -23.54 17.10 -11.03
N THR A 188 -24.33 18.16 -10.88
CA THR A 188 -23.98 19.47 -11.45
C THR A 188 -22.74 20.08 -10.81
N SER A 189 -22.51 19.81 -9.52
CA SER A 189 -21.32 20.25 -8.81
C SER A 189 -20.08 19.45 -9.26
N PHE A 190 -20.21 18.13 -9.39
CA PHE A 190 -19.15 17.28 -9.93
C PHE A 190 -18.85 17.55 -11.39
N THR A 191 -19.83 17.85 -12.24
CA THR A 191 -19.56 18.22 -13.64
C THR A 191 -18.77 19.52 -13.72
N LYS A 192 -19.09 20.52 -12.90
CA LYS A 192 -18.29 21.75 -12.81
C LYS A 192 -16.87 21.46 -12.34
N ALA A 193 -16.70 20.56 -11.38
CA ALA A 193 -15.37 20.14 -10.93
C ALA A 193 -14.58 19.44 -12.05
N LEU A 194 -15.24 18.56 -12.81
CA LEU A 194 -14.65 17.85 -13.95
C LEU A 194 -14.33 18.76 -15.14
N ASP A 195 -15.10 19.82 -15.36
CA ASP A 195 -14.81 20.82 -16.40
C ASP A 195 -13.48 21.56 -16.12
N LEU A 196 -13.10 21.68 -14.85
CA LEU A 196 -11.84 22.27 -14.40
C LEU A 196 -10.70 21.24 -14.40
N LYS A 197 -10.94 20.06 -13.83
CA LYS A 197 -10.00 18.93 -13.77
C LYS A 197 -10.64 17.68 -14.34
N GLN A 198 -10.35 17.38 -15.61
CA GLN A 198 -10.97 16.24 -16.31
C GLN A 198 -10.50 14.87 -15.78
N ASP A 199 -9.31 14.81 -15.18
CA ASP A 199 -8.61 13.55 -14.93
C ASP A 199 -8.40 13.24 -13.44
N ASP A 200 -8.96 14.03 -12.53
CA ASP A 200 -8.80 13.81 -11.10
C ASP A 200 -9.63 12.58 -10.66
N PRO A 201 -8.99 11.47 -10.22
CA PRO A 201 -9.69 10.25 -9.88
C PRO A 201 -10.64 10.43 -8.69
N LYS A 202 -10.35 11.37 -7.78
CA LYS A 202 -11.23 11.64 -6.63
C LYS A 202 -12.55 12.26 -7.07
N ILE A 203 -12.50 13.17 -8.03
CA ILE A 203 -13.69 13.84 -8.58
C ILE A 203 -14.50 12.85 -9.42
N LEU A 204 -13.82 12.03 -10.23
CA LEU A 204 -14.46 10.97 -11.01
C LEU A 204 -15.15 9.93 -10.11
N ALA A 205 -14.51 9.50 -9.02
CA ALA A 205 -15.10 8.59 -8.05
C ALA A 205 -16.40 9.16 -7.43
N GLY A 206 -16.37 10.43 -7.00
CA GLY A 206 -17.57 11.10 -6.47
C GLY A 206 -18.68 11.26 -7.50
N PHE A 207 -18.32 11.53 -8.77
CA PHE A 207 -19.28 11.58 -9.89
C PHE A 207 -19.93 10.22 -10.15
N VAL A 208 -19.13 9.14 -10.16
CA VAL A 208 -19.61 7.76 -10.35
C VAL A 208 -20.53 7.35 -9.22
N GLU A 209 -20.16 7.61 -7.96
CA GLU A 209 -21.01 7.32 -6.79
C GLU A 209 -22.36 8.05 -6.88
N ALA A 210 -22.35 9.33 -7.28
CA ALA A 210 -23.58 10.09 -7.48
C ALA A 210 -24.45 9.54 -8.63
N LYS A 211 -23.84 9.00 -9.70
CA LYS A 211 -24.54 8.34 -10.80
C LYS A 211 -25.12 6.97 -10.41
N PHE A 212 -24.39 6.18 -9.61
CA PHE A 212 -24.88 4.91 -9.08
C PHE A 212 -26.09 5.09 -8.20
N ALA A 213 -26.09 6.10 -7.33
CA ALA A 213 -27.24 6.44 -6.52
C ALA A 213 -28.48 6.86 -7.36
N GLN A 214 -28.28 7.32 -8.60
CA GLN A 214 -29.34 7.61 -9.56
C GLN A 214 -29.76 6.37 -10.39
N GLY A 215 -29.07 5.24 -10.27
CA GLY A 215 -29.26 4.04 -11.09
C GLY A 215 -28.79 4.22 -12.54
N LYS A 216 -27.89 5.18 -12.81
CA LYS A 216 -27.42 5.53 -14.15
C LYS A 216 -25.95 5.15 -14.35
N ALA A 217 -25.61 3.90 -14.04
CA ALA A 217 -24.25 3.36 -14.16
C ALA A 217 -23.76 3.34 -15.62
N ASP A 218 -24.63 3.09 -16.61
CA ASP A 218 -24.26 3.06 -18.03
C ASP A 218 -23.79 4.42 -18.57
N GLU A 219 -24.46 5.52 -18.18
CA GLU A 219 -24.04 6.87 -18.56
C GLU A 219 -22.67 7.22 -17.96
N ALA A 220 -22.39 6.74 -16.74
CA ALA A 220 -21.09 6.92 -16.10
C ALA A 220 -20.00 6.14 -16.83
N ALA A 221 -20.27 4.89 -17.21
CA ALA A 221 -19.35 4.05 -17.97
C ALA A 221 -19.01 4.68 -19.33
N GLN A 222 -20.00 5.24 -20.05
CA GLN A 222 -19.77 5.95 -21.31
C GLN A 222 -18.81 7.13 -21.13
N LYS A 223 -19.08 7.99 -20.14
CA LYS A 223 -18.21 9.15 -19.88
C LYS A 223 -16.79 8.74 -19.48
N LEU A 224 -16.64 7.71 -18.64
CA LEU A 224 -15.32 7.19 -18.27
C LEU A 224 -14.61 6.54 -19.46
N SER A 225 -15.32 5.87 -20.37
CA SER A 225 -14.72 5.30 -21.58
C SER A 225 -14.18 6.38 -22.51
N GLU A 226 -14.88 7.51 -22.68
CA GLU A 226 -14.40 8.66 -23.45
C GLU A 226 -13.13 9.28 -22.85
N ILE A 227 -13.00 9.30 -21.52
CA ILE A 227 -11.81 9.79 -20.83
C ILE A 227 -10.67 8.78 -20.98
N LEU A 228 -10.96 7.48 -20.82
CA LEU A 228 -9.98 6.40 -20.97
C LEU A 228 -9.46 6.27 -22.40
N GLU A 229 -10.25 6.61 -23.42
CA GLU A 229 -9.78 6.69 -24.81
C GLU A 229 -8.68 7.73 -24.99
N LYS A 230 -8.76 8.86 -24.27
CA LYS A 230 -7.70 9.88 -24.26
C LYS A 230 -6.50 9.45 -23.41
N GLN A 231 -6.72 8.62 -22.39
CA GLN A 231 -5.68 8.15 -21.46
C GLN A 231 -5.73 6.63 -21.26
N PRO A 232 -5.24 5.82 -22.23
CA PRO A 232 -5.40 4.36 -22.21
C PRO A 232 -4.72 3.64 -21.04
N HIS A 233 -3.73 4.29 -20.42
CA HIS A 233 -2.91 3.76 -19.33
C HIS A 233 -3.35 4.24 -17.94
N ASN A 234 -4.44 5.01 -17.82
CA ASN A 234 -4.91 5.48 -16.52
C ASN A 234 -5.65 4.35 -15.76
N ARG A 235 -4.98 3.78 -14.75
CA ARG A 235 -5.46 2.68 -13.90
C ARG A 235 -6.70 3.05 -13.11
N ASP A 236 -6.72 4.21 -12.46
CA ASP A 236 -7.80 4.60 -11.55
C ASP A 236 -9.12 4.75 -12.31
N ILE A 237 -9.06 5.31 -13.52
CA ILE A 237 -10.22 5.44 -14.41
C ILE A 237 -10.70 4.07 -14.87
N ARG A 238 -9.78 3.15 -15.23
CA ARG A 238 -10.12 1.77 -15.58
C ARG A 238 -10.78 1.04 -14.39
N PHE A 239 -10.29 1.26 -13.17
CA PHE A 239 -10.87 0.70 -11.95
C PHE A 239 -12.31 1.19 -11.73
N LEU A 240 -12.55 2.50 -11.85
CA LEU A 240 -13.89 3.09 -11.76
C LEU A 240 -14.82 2.63 -12.89
N LEU A 241 -14.28 2.41 -14.09
CA LEU A 241 -15.04 1.90 -15.24
C LEU A 241 -15.51 0.46 -15.00
N ILE A 242 -14.65 -0.39 -14.41
CA ILE A 242 -15.01 -1.75 -13.99
C ILE A 242 -16.17 -1.71 -12.99
N ASP A 243 -16.10 -0.83 -11.99
CA ASP A 243 -17.20 -0.64 -11.04
C ASP A 243 -18.50 -0.24 -11.72
N CYS A 244 -18.43 0.62 -12.75
CA CYS A 244 -19.62 0.99 -13.52
C CYS A 244 -20.22 -0.18 -14.30
N TYR A 245 -19.39 -1.01 -14.93
CA TYR A 245 -19.88 -2.20 -15.66
C TYR A 245 -20.43 -3.28 -14.73
N ILE A 246 -19.83 -3.47 -13.55
CA ILE A 246 -20.35 -4.37 -12.53
C ILE A 246 -21.73 -3.92 -12.08
N GLU A 247 -21.90 -2.63 -11.73
CA GLU A 247 -23.18 -2.10 -11.28
C GLU A 247 -24.25 -2.14 -12.39
N SER A 248 -23.86 -1.87 -13.65
CA SER A 248 -24.79 -1.98 -14.77
C SER A 248 -25.06 -3.41 -15.26
N HIS A 249 -24.49 -4.43 -14.58
CA HIS A 249 -24.60 -5.84 -14.93
C HIS A 249 -24.07 -6.17 -16.34
N ASN A 250 -23.16 -5.35 -16.87
CA ASN A 250 -22.45 -5.62 -18.11
C ASN A 250 -21.16 -6.40 -17.82
N ILE A 251 -21.35 -7.68 -17.46
CA ILE A 251 -20.28 -8.56 -16.98
C ILE A 251 -19.20 -8.77 -18.07
N PHE A 252 -19.58 -8.81 -19.34
CA PHE A 252 -18.65 -9.04 -20.44
C PHE A 252 -17.63 -7.90 -20.60
N GLU A 253 -18.08 -6.65 -20.62
CA GLU A 253 -17.16 -5.51 -20.69
C GLU A 253 -16.39 -5.32 -19.37
N ALA A 254 -17.00 -5.65 -18.22
CA ALA A 254 -16.29 -5.70 -16.94
C ALA A 254 -15.12 -6.67 -17.00
N GLU A 255 -15.33 -7.89 -17.47
CA GLU A 255 -14.28 -8.92 -17.59
C GLU A 255 -13.13 -8.43 -18.47
N LYS A 256 -13.43 -7.93 -19.66
CA LYS A 256 -12.42 -7.39 -20.59
C LYS A 256 -11.63 -6.22 -19.98
N ALA A 257 -12.28 -5.36 -19.21
CA ALA A 257 -11.62 -4.25 -18.53
C ALA A 257 -10.73 -4.71 -17.38
N VAL A 258 -11.17 -5.72 -16.60
CA VAL A 258 -10.39 -6.31 -15.51
C VAL A 258 -9.17 -7.07 -16.04
N ILE A 259 -9.30 -7.85 -17.10
CA ILE A 259 -8.17 -8.55 -17.72
C ILE A 259 -7.09 -7.54 -18.12
N LYS A 260 -7.47 -6.45 -18.80
CA LYS A 260 -6.54 -5.38 -19.15
C LYS A 260 -5.93 -4.66 -17.93
N LEU A 261 -6.67 -4.56 -16.83
CA LEU A 261 -6.15 -3.99 -15.58
C LEU A 261 -5.05 -4.87 -14.98
N VAL A 262 -5.25 -6.20 -15.01
CA VAL A 262 -4.31 -7.19 -14.48
C VAL A 262 -3.12 -7.41 -15.40
N GLU A 263 -3.30 -7.32 -16.73
CA GLU A 263 -2.20 -7.31 -17.70
C GLU A 263 -1.25 -6.13 -17.48
N GLN A 264 -1.78 -4.98 -17.04
CA GLN A 264 -0.97 -3.81 -16.69
C GLN A 264 -0.29 -3.97 -15.34
N GLU A 265 -1.01 -4.46 -14.34
CA GLU A 265 -0.51 -4.66 -12.98
C GLU A 265 -1.07 -5.95 -12.37
N PRO A 266 -0.25 -7.02 -12.26
CA PRO A 266 -0.69 -8.32 -11.75
C PRO A 266 -1.23 -8.31 -10.31
N ALA A 267 -0.89 -7.27 -9.52
CA ALA A 267 -1.36 -7.08 -8.16
C ALA A 267 -2.85 -6.65 -8.03
N ASN A 268 -3.53 -6.30 -9.14
CA ASN A 268 -4.92 -5.83 -9.12
C ASN A 268 -6.00 -6.94 -9.16
N TYR A 269 -5.79 -8.01 -8.40
CA TYR A 269 -6.72 -9.15 -8.30
C TYR A 269 -8.04 -8.92 -7.52
N PRO A 270 -8.23 -7.89 -6.65
CA PRO A 270 -9.51 -7.73 -5.93
C PRO A 270 -10.74 -7.61 -6.84
N LYS A 271 -10.61 -6.97 -8.01
CA LYS A 271 -11.72 -6.89 -8.98
C LYS A 271 -12.05 -8.22 -9.65
N LEU A 272 -11.07 -9.12 -9.81
CA LEU A 272 -11.32 -10.48 -10.29
C LEU A 272 -12.13 -11.29 -9.26
N LEU A 273 -11.91 -11.05 -7.96
CA LEU A 273 -12.71 -11.66 -6.89
C LEU A 273 -14.16 -11.17 -6.92
N ASP A 274 -14.38 -9.87 -7.10
CA ASP A 274 -15.72 -9.31 -7.24
C ASP A 274 -16.44 -9.94 -8.44
N LEU A 275 -15.75 -10.08 -9.56
CA LEU A 275 -16.26 -10.73 -10.77
C LEU A 275 -16.56 -12.22 -10.57
N ALA A 276 -15.67 -12.97 -9.90
CA ALA A 276 -15.89 -14.38 -9.58
C ALA A 276 -17.13 -14.57 -8.70
N ARG A 277 -17.35 -13.68 -7.73
CA ARG A 277 -18.57 -13.68 -6.88
C ARG A 277 -19.84 -13.39 -7.67
N ILE A 278 -19.77 -12.49 -8.66
CA ILE A 278 -20.91 -12.20 -9.55
C ILE A 278 -21.24 -13.45 -10.38
N TYR A 279 -20.25 -14.10 -10.99
CA TYR A 279 -20.48 -15.35 -11.74
C TYR A 279 -21.04 -16.47 -10.85
N LEU A 280 -20.60 -16.57 -9.60
CA LEU A 280 -21.17 -17.55 -8.65
C LEU A 280 -22.63 -17.27 -8.30
N LYS A 281 -23.02 -16.01 -8.23
CA LYS A 281 -24.40 -15.57 -8.02
C LYS A 281 -25.27 -15.87 -9.24
N ASP A 282 -24.71 -15.74 -10.43
CA ASP A 282 -25.36 -16.07 -11.71
C ASP A 282 -25.31 -17.58 -12.05
N GLU A 283 -24.79 -18.40 -11.13
CA GLU A 283 -24.63 -19.86 -11.25
C GLU A 283 -23.70 -20.31 -12.40
N ASP A 284 -22.89 -19.41 -12.98
CA ASP A 284 -21.87 -19.74 -13.97
C ASP A 284 -20.56 -20.18 -13.28
N LEU A 285 -20.52 -21.46 -12.90
CA LEU A 285 -19.37 -22.08 -12.24
C LEU A 285 -18.13 -22.12 -13.13
N VAL A 286 -18.30 -22.20 -14.45
CA VAL A 286 -17.18 -22.34 -15.40
C VAL A 286 -16.43 -21.02 -15.49
N SER A 287 -17.15 -19.91 -15.70
CA SER A 287 -16.54 -18.58 -15.74
C SER A 287 -15.97 -18.18 -14.39
N ALA A 288 -16.67 -18.46 -13.28
CA ALA A 288 -16.16 -18.20 -11.93
C ALA A 288 -14.81 -18.88 -11.68
N THR A 289 -14.68 -20.15 -12.07
CA THR A 289 -13.45 -20.92 -11.84
C THR A 289 -12.32 -20.45 -12.74
N ARG A 290 -12.61 -20.12 -14.01
CA ARG A 290 -11.64 -19.57 -14.96
C ARG A 290 -11.05 -18.25 -14.46
N ILE A 291 -11.91 -17.31 -14.05
CA ILE A 291 -11.49 -16.01 -13.53
C ILE A 291 -10.67 -16.15 -12.25
N LEU A 292 -11.11 -17.01 -11.33
CA LEU A 292 -10.42 -17.26 -10.08
C LEU A 292 -9.05 -17.94 -10.30
N ALA A 293 -8.93 -18.79 -11.32
CA ALA A 293 -7.66 -19.43 -11.67
C ALA A 293 -6.61 -18.40 -12.11
N MET A 294 -7.01 -17.39 -12.89
CA MET A 294 -6.12 -16.32 -13.39
C MET A 294 -5.48 -15.50 -12.27
N SER A 295 -6.15 -15.32 -11.13
CA SER A 295 -5.63 -14.58 -9.98
C SER A 295 -5.07 -15.45 -8.86
N SER A 296 -5.12 -16.79 -8.99
CA SER A 296 -4.85 -17.71 -7.88
C SER A 296 -3.49 -17.51 -7.21
N GLU A 297 -2.45 -17.21 -7.99
CA GLU A 297 -1.10 -16.96 -7.49
C GLU A 297 -1.02 -15.67 -6.67
N HIS A 298 -1.47 -14.58 -7.27
CA HIS A 298 -1.41 -13.25 -6.66
C HIS A 298 -2.29 -13.17 -5.41
N MET A 299 -3.41 -13.89 -5.35
CA MET A 299 -4.27 -13.94 -4.17
C MET A 299 -3.65 -14.70 -2.99
N LEU A 300 -2.92 -15.79 -3.26
CA LEU A 300 -2.23 -16.56 -2.23
C LEU A 300 -1.07 -15.76 -1.64
N VAL A 301 -0.25 -15.13 -2.48
CA VAL A 301 0.89 -14.31 -2.05
C VAL A 301 0.41 -12.99 -1.41
N GLY A 302 -0.65 -12.39 -1.93
CA GLY A 302 -1.17 -11.08 -1.54
C GLY A 302 -2.10 -11.07 -0.32
N GLY A 303 -2.05 -12.09 0.53
CA GLY A 303 -2.74 -12.10 1.83
C GLY A 303 -4.25 -12.29 1.79
N GLN A 304 -4.84 -12.65 0.64
CA GLN A 304 -6.28 -12.93 0.50
C GLN A 304 -6.58 -14.43 0.32
N ALA A 305 -5.69 -15.30 0.81
CA ALA A 305 -5.78 -16.75 0.69
C ALA A 305 -7.07 -17.33 1.29
N GLU A 306 -7.58 -16.77 2.40
CA GLU A 306 -8.83 -17.22 3.02
C GLU A 306 -10.06 -16.92 2.15
N ALA A 307 -10.12 -15.72 1.56
CA ALA A 307 -11.21 -15.33 0.67
C ALA A 307 -11.20 -16.16 -0.62
N PHE A 308 -10.00 -16.44 -1.15
CA PHE A 308 -9.80 -17.38 -2.25
C PHE A 308 -10.33 -18.77 -1.91
N HIS A 309 -9.91 -19.32 -0.76
CA HIS A 309 -10.31 -20.65 -0.32
C HIS A 309 -11.82 -20.77 -0.14
N ALA A 310 -12.47 -19.77 0.48
CA ALA A 310 -13.91 -19.76 0.66
C ALA A 310 -14.68 -19.85 -0.67
N ILE A 311 -14.22 -19.15 -1.71
CA ILE A 311 -14.83 -19.20 -3.06
C ILE A 311 -14.59 -20.56 -3.71
N VAL A 312 -13.39 -21.14 -3.57
CA VAL A 312 -13.07 -22.49 -4.06
C VAL A 312 -13.96 -23.54 -3.38
N GLU A 313 -14.16 -23.45 -2.07
CA GLU A 313 -15.05 -24.33 -1.32
C GLU A 313 -16.51 -24.16 -1.76
N GLU A 314 -16.96 -22.93 -2.01
CA GLU A 314 -18.31 -22.68 -2.52
C GLU A 314 -18.51 -23.35 -3.89
N ILE A 315 -17.53 -23.22 -4.80
CA ILE A 315 -17.55 -23.88 -6.11
C ILE A 315 -17.63 -25.40 -5.92
N LEU A 316 -16.78 -25.98 -5.07
CA LEU A 316 -16.76 -27.42 -4.81
C LEU A 316 -18.01 -27.93 -4.08
N SER A 317 -18.70 -27.08 -3.32
CA SER A 317 -19.98 -27.44 -2.70
C SER A 317 -21.09 -27.60 -3.73
N LYS A 318 -21.06 -26.80 -4.80
CA LYS A 318 -22.01 -26.87 -5.92
C LYS A 318 -21.63 -27.98 -6.91
N ASN A 319 -20.33 -28.16 -7.16
CA ASN A 319 -19.78 -29.21 -8.01
C ASN A 319 -18.53 -29.86 -7.39
N PRO A 320 -18.69 -30.98 -6.66
CA PRO A 320 -17.59 -31.65 -5.95
C PRO A 320 -16.47 -32.20 -6.84
N ASP A 321 -16.78 -32.49 -8.11
CA ASP A 321 -15.90 -33.12 -9.09
C ASP A 321 -15.26 -32.10 -10.05
N GLN A 322 -15.40 -30.80 -9.79
CA GLN A 322 -14.81 -29.77 -10.64
C GLN A 322 -13.28 -29.74 -10.52
N ILE A 323 -12.60 -30.20 -11.57
CA ILE A 323 -11.15 -30.42 -11.59
C ILE A 323 -10.38 -29.13 -11.34
N ASP A 324 -10.74 -28.03 -11.99
CA ASP A 324 -10.03 -26.76 -11.84
C ASP A 324 -10.10 -26.22 -10.40
N ALA A 325 -11.25 -26.36 -9.74
CA ALA A 325 -11.41 -25.99 -8.34
C ALA A 325 -10.59 -26.91 -7.41
N LEU A 326 -10.50 -28.21 -7.72
CA LEU A 326 -9.64 -29.16 -6.98
C LEU A 326 -8.14 -28.86 -7.17
N ARG A 327 -7.72 -28.41 -8.36
CA ARG A 327 -6.34 -27.93 -8.62
C ARG A 327 -6.04 -26.73 -7.71
N MET A 328 -6.95 -25.77 -7.66
CA MET A 328 -6.82 -24.56 -6.85
C MET A 328 -6.82 -24.84 -5.35
N LEU A 329 -7.66 -25.76 -4.89
CA LEU A 329 -7.65 -26.25 -3.50
C LEU A 329 -6.30 -26.89 -3.16
N THR A 330 -5.78 -27.75 -4.04
CA THR A 330 -4.47 -28.38 -3.86
C THR A 330 -3.34 -27.34 -3.78
N ARG A 331 -3.42 -26.29 -4.62
CA ARG A 331 -2.47 -25.16 -4.56
C ARG A 331 -2.53 -24.43 -3.23
N TYR A 332 -3.72 -24.14 -2.73
CA TYR A 332 -3.92 -23.50 -1.43
C TYR A 332 -3.37 -24.34 -0.27
N CYS A 333 -3.67 -25.65 -0.24
CA CYS A 333 -3.16 -26.54 0.82
C CYS A 333 -1.63 -26.66 0.80
N SER A 334 -1.03 -26.70 -0.40
CA SER A 334 0.42 -26.68 -0.58
C SER A 334 1.03 -25.37 -0.05
N TRP A 335 0.42 -24.22 -0.38
CA TRP A 335 0.86 -22.90 0.10
C TRP A 335 0.76 -22.76 1.63
N GLN A 336 -0.32 -23.25 2.24
CA GLN A 336 -0.50 -23.24 3.70
C GLN A 336 0.44 -24.20 4.44
N ARG A 337 1.09 -25.14 3.73
CA ARG A 337 1.89 -26.23 4.30
C ARG A 337 1.08 -27.14 5.24
N ASP A 338 -0.20 -27.35 4.93
CA ASP A 338 -1.04 -28.34 5.62
C ASP A 338 -0.95 -29.68 4.90
N ASP A 339 -0.05 -30.55 5.37
CA ASP A 339 0.17 -31.89 4.81
C ASP A 339 -1.04 -32.81 4.94
N GLY A 340 -1.96 -32.55 5.87
CA GLY A 340 -3.20 -33.30 6.02
C GLY A 340 -4.18 -32.94 4.91
N ALA A 341 -4.53 -31.65 4.83
CA ALA A 341 -5.46 -31.14 3.83
C ALA A 341 -4.93 -31.33 2.39
N LEU A 342 -3.61 -31.20 2.18
CA LEU A 342 -2.97 -31.44 0.89
C LEU A 342 -3.14 -32.88 0.41
N ARG A 343 -3.01 -33.86 1.31
CA ARG A 343 -3.24 -35.28 0.98
C ARG A 343 -4.69 -35.50 0.56
N ASP A 344 -5.63 -35.00 1.36
CA ASP A 344 -7.06 -35.17 1.08
C ASP A 344 -7.47 -34.50 -0.24
N SER A 345 -6.92 -33.31 -0.54
CA SER A 345 -7.19 -32.61 -1.80
C SER A 345 -6.61 -33.36 -3.01
N LEU A 346 -5.39 -33.91 -2.89
CA LEU A 346 -4.74 -34.71 -3.94
C LEU A 346 -5.47 -36.02 -4.22
N ILE A 347 -5.95 -36.71 -3.18
CA ILE A 347 -6.75 -37.94 -3.33
C ILE A 347 -8.04 -37.63 -4.09
N ARG A 348 -8.74 -36.55 -3.70
CA ARG A 348 -9.95 -36.09 -4.40
C ARG A 348 -9.65 -35.74 -5.86
N LEU A 349 -8.59 -34.98 -6.11
CA LEU A 349 -8.17 -34.61 -7.46
C LEU A 349 -7.88 -35.85 -8.32
N ALA A 350 -7.15 -36.84 -7.81
CA ALA A 350 -6.84 -38.08 -8.54
C ALA A 350 -8.10 -38.86 -8.91
N LEU A 351 -9.06 -38.99 -7.97
CA LEU A 351 -10.31 -39.73 -8.20
C LEU A 351 -11.22 -39.03 -9.21
N SER A 352 -11.44 -37.72 -9.06
CA SER A 352 -12.30 -36.95 -9.97
C SER A 352 -11.65 -36.81 -11.35
N ALA A 353 -10.32 -36.63 -11.43
CA ALA A 353 -9.59 -36.60 -12.70
C ALA A 353 -9.66 -37.93 -13.46
N LYS A 354 -9.54 -39.06 -12.74
CA LYS A 354 -9.74 -40.40 -13.32
C LYS A 354 -11.14 -40.59 -13.88
N ALA A 355 -12.17 -40.15 -13.15
CA ALA A 355 -13.56 -40.23 -13.58
C ALA A 355 -13.82 -39.37 -14.83
N ALA A 356 -13.16 -38.21 -14.94
CA ALA A 356 -13.26 -37.29 -16.07
C ALA A 356 -12.29 -37.59 -17.23
N ASN A 357 -11.44 -38.61 -17.09
CA ASN A 357 -10.39 -38.97 -18.06
C ASN A 357 -9.36 -37.82 -18.31
N CYS A 358 -9.09 -37.01 -17.28
CA CYS A 358 -8.08 -35.96 -17.30
C CYS A 358 -6.73 -36.53 -16.85
N VAL A 359 -6.04 -37.16 -17.80
CA VAL A 359 -4.81 -37.94 -17.57
C VAL A 359 -3.70 -37.11 -16.93
N ASP A 360 -3.51 -35.88 -17.38
CA ASP A 360 -2.44 -35.01 -16.85
C ASP A 360 -2.66 -34.69 -15.36
N ASP A 361 -3.90 -34.47 -14.92
CA ASP A 361 -4.23 -34.16 -13.52
C ASP A 361 -4.19 -35.40 -12.64
N GLU A 362 -4.66 -36.53 -13.16
CA GLU A 362 -4.55 -37.83 -12.50
C GLU A 362 -3.07 -38.17 -12.27
N ARG A 363 -2.23 -38.02 -13.29
CA ARG A 363 -0.78 -38.24 -13.22
C ARG A 363 -0.13 -37.31 -12.19
N TYR A 364 -0.44 -36.02 -12.26
CA TYR A 364 0.09 -35.03 -11.32
C TYR A 364 -0.26 -35.41 -9.87
N ALA A 365 -1.54 -35.62 -9.58
CA ALA A 365 -1.99 -35.94 -8.23
C ALA A 365 -1.35 -37.24 -7.69
N LEU A 366 -1.29 -38.29 -8.52
CA LEU A 366 -0.64 -39.55 -8.13
C LEU A 366 0.87 -39.40 -7.92
N SER A 367 1.55 -38.58 -8.72
CA SER A 367 2.99 -38.32 -8.54
C SER A 367 3.28 -37.65 -7.19
N GLN A 368 2.47 -36.68 -6.79
CA GLN A 368 2.59 -36.01 -5.50
C GLN A 368 2.25 -36.95 -4.34
N LEU A 369 1.20 -37.77 -4.49
CA LEU A 369 0.81 -38.74 -3.46
C LEU A 369 1.89 -39.80 -3.21
N VAL A 370 2.58 -40.29 -4.25
CA VAL A 370 3.69 -41.25 -4.09
C VAL A 370 4.85 -40.63 -3.30
N ILE A 371 5.10 -39.32 -3.46
CA ILE A 371 6.14 -38.59 -2.73
C ILE A 371 5.74 -38.40 -1.25
N ILE A 372 4.50 -37.96 -1.00
CA ILE A 372 4.03 -37.64 0.36
C ILE A 372 3.73 -38.91 1.17
N LEU A 373 3.27 -39.98 0.50
CA LEU A 373 2.88 -41.26 1.10
C LEU A 373 3.67 -42.42 0.47
N PRO A 374 5.01 -42.50 0.69
CA PRO A 374 5.84 -43.55 0.09
C PRO A 374 5.49 -44.95 0.60
N HIS A 375 4.81 -45.04 1.75
CA HIS A 375 4.35 -46.30 2.33
C HIS A 375 3.06 -46.84 1.69
N GLU A 376 2.32 -45.99 0.97
CA GLU A 376 1.07 -46.39 0.34
C GLU A 376 1.29 -46.82 -1.12
N VAL A 377 1.29 -48.14 -1.34
CA VAL A 377 1.64 -48.74 -2.64
C VAL A 377 0.49 -48.64 -3.66
N SER A 378 -0.70 -48.21 -3.25
CA SER A 378 -1.91 -48.14 -4.08
C SER A 378 -1.76 -47.22 -5.29
N TYR A 379 -1.01 -46.11 -5.15
CA TYR A 379 -0.87 -45.08 -6.18
C TYR A 379 0.20 -45.41 -7.25
N SER A 380 1.27 -46.12 -6.85
CA SER A 380 2.45 -46.37 -7.71
C SER A 380 2.12 -47.18 -8.97
N ALA A 381 1.25 -48.20 -8.85
CA ALA A 381 0.89 -49.05 -9.99
C ALA A 381 0.11 -48.26 -11.06
N ARG A 382 -0.85 -47.42 -10.63
CA ARG A 382 -1.64 -46.59 -11.55
C ARG A 382 -0.80 -45.51 -12.23
N LEU A 383 0.13 -44.90 -11.50
CA LEU A 383 1.05 -43.91 -12.06
C LEU A 383 1.93 -44.53 -13.16
N LYS A 384 2.45 -45.75 -12.95
CA LYS A 384 3.22 -46.49 -13.95
C LYS A 384 2.39 -46.83 -15.19
N GLU A 385 1.15 -47.28 -15.00
CA GLU A 385 0.21 -47.54 -16.09
C GLU A 385 0.02 -46.30 -16.97
N ILE A 386 -0.28 -45.14 -16.38
CA ILE A 386 -0.44 -43.86 -17.10
C ILE A 386 0.85 -43.48 -17.85
N ASN A 387 2.02 -43.60 -17.19
CA ASN A 387 3.30 -43.29 -17.83
C ASN A 387 3.56 -44.18 -19.06
N THR A 388 3.25 -45.48 -18.96
CA THR A 388 3.41 -46.42 -20.09
C THR A 388 2.39 -46.21 -21.20
N GLU A 389 1.14 -45.88 -20.87
CA GLU A 389 0.06 -45.67 -21.84
C GLU A 389 0.28 -44.39 -22.67
N HIS A 390 0.81 -43.34 -22.03
CA HIS A 390 0.94 -42.01 -22.62
C HIS A 390 2.39 -41.61 -22.96
N GLY A 391 3.36 -42.49 -22.71
CA GLY A 391 4.76 -42.30 -23.10
C GLY A 391 5.49 -41.22 -22.30
N TYR A 392 5.12 -41.03 -21.03
CA TYR A 392 5.80 -40.07 -20.16
C TYR A 392 7.12 -40.64 -19.62
N ASP A 393 8.17 -39.81 -19.53
CA ASP A 393 9.47 -40.22 -18.97
C ASP A 393 9.35 -40.45 -17.44
N GLU A 394 9.85 -41.58 -16.96
CA GLU A 394 9.89 -41.91 -15.53
C GLU A 394 10.85 -40.99 -14.75
N ASN A 395 11.79 -40.32 -15.44
CA ASN A 395 12.81 -39.45 -14.85
C ASN A 395 12.47 -37.95 -14.83
N GLU A 396 11.35 -37.52 -15.41
CA GLU A 396 10.87 -36.14 -15.23
C GLU A 396 10.30 -35.99 -13.80
N VAL A 397 11.18 -35.66 -12.85
CA VAL A 397 10.83 -35.30 -11.48
C VAL A 397 9.91 -34.07 -11.49
N ALA A 398 8.93 -34.08 -10.59
CA ALA A 398 7.71 -33.28 -10.57
C ALA A 398 7.86 -31.74 -10.68
N GLU A 399 9.04 -31.17 -10.42
CA GLU A 399 9.26 -29.71 -10.49
C GLU A 399 8.94 -29.15 -11.89
N ASN A 400 9.28 -29.87 -12.96
CA ASN A 400 8.99 -29.44 -14.33
C ASN A 400 7.53 -29.66 -14.76
N LEU A 401 6.77 -30.50 -14.07
CA LEU A 401 5.35 -30.76 -14.36
C LEU A 401 4.44 -29.69 -13.75
N PHE A 402 4.79 -29.22 -12.55
CA PHE A 402 4.10 -28.14 -11.85
C PHE A 402 4.13 -26.83 -12.65
N GLU A 403 5.22 -26.50 -13.33
CA GLU A 403 5.26 -25.32 -14.19
C GLU A 403 4.58 -25.56 -15.55
N LYS A 404 4.92 -26.64 -16.26
CA LYS A 404 4.43 -26.88 -17.64
C LYS A 404 2.91 -27.00 -17.77
N GLN A 405 2.22 -27.52 -16.75
CA GLN A 405 0.78 -27.80 -16.82
C GLN A 405 -0.08 -26.55 -16.53
N PHE A 406 0.46 -25.60 -15.78
CA PHE A 406 -0.23 -24.36 -15.37
C PHE A 406 -0.03 -23.20 -16.35
N PHE A 407 1.00 -23.25 -17.22
CA PHE A 407 1.25 -22.25 -18.27
C PHE A 407 0.71 -22.64 -19.67
N ARG A 408 -0.12 -23.70 -19.80
CA ARG A 408 -0.63 -24.19 -21.10
C ARG A 408 -1.45 -23.18 -21.92
N ASN A 409 -1.84 -22.03 -21.35
CA ASN A 409 -2.55 -20.95 -22.04
C ASN A 409 -1.75 -19.62 -22.10
N GLY A 410 -0.42 -19.66 -22.09
CA GLY A 410 0.42 -18.56 -22.55
C GLY A 410 0.82 -18.76 -24.01
N PRO A 411 0.89 -17.72 -24.87
CA PRO A 411 1.30 -17.90 -26.25
C PRO A 411 2.72 -18.48 -26.30
N ASP A 412 2.90 -19.51 -27.12
CA ASP A 412 4.14 -20.26 -27.29
C ASP A 412 5.37 -19.34 -27.35
N LYS A 413 6.25 -19.44 -26.36
CA LYS A 413 7.57 -18.81 -26.31
C LYS A 413 8.49 -19.43 -27.38
N LYS A 414 8.34 -19.01 -28.64
CA LYS A 414 9.41 -19.04 -29.65
C LYS A 414 9.28 -17.86 -30.63
N THR A 415 9.64 -16.65 -30.16
CA THR A 415 10.53 -15.67 -30.84
C THR A 415 10.53 -14.33 -30.07
N VAL A 416 11.72 -13.82 -29.79
CA VAL A 416 12.07 -12.47 -29.25
C VAL A 416 12.77 -11.71 -30.42
N PRO A 417 12.89 -10.35 -30.55
CA PRO A 417 12.67 -9.20 -29.64
C PRO A 417 11.84 -8.01 -30.21
N ILE A 418 11.74 -6.96 -29.39
CA ILE A 418 11.02 -5.67 -29.45
C ILE A 418 11.45 -4.71 -30.61
N SER A 419 10.50 -3.83 -31.03
CA SER A 419 10.63 -2.37 -31.36
C SER A 419 10.17 -1.90 -32.78
N PRO A 420 9.98 -0.59 -33.07
CA PRO A 420 8.68 0.11 -33.18
C PRO A 420 8.46 0.85 -34.53
N PHE A 421 7.25 1.38 -34.77
CA PHE A 421 6.84 2.28 -35.89
C PHE A 421 7.14 1.84 -37.34
N ALA A 422 6.09 1.58 -38.13
CA ALA A 422 5.87 2.22 -39.44
C ALA A 422 4.53 1.81 -40.09
N ASP A 423 3.76 2.86 -40.33
CA ASP A 423 2.63 3.14 -41.22
C ASP A 423 2.18 2.22 -42.38
N GLU A 424 0.87 2.43 -42.63
CA GLU A 424 0.10 2.40 -43.88
C GLU A 424 -0.31 1.06 -44.52
N GLY A 425 -1.64 0.92 -44.71
CA GLY A 425 -2.20 0.04 -45.74
C GLY A 425 -3.63 -0.44 -45.49
N ASP A 426 -4.59 0.43 -45.73
CA ASP A 426 -6.02 0.13 -45.90
C ASP A 426 -6.30 -1.15 -46.73
N GLN A 427 -7.12 -2.07 -46.18
CA GLN A 427 -8.09 -2.87 -46.95
C GLN A 427 -9.03 -3.68 -46.04
N THR A 428 -10.23 -3.10 -45.85
CA THR A 428 -11.54 -3.80 -45.84
C THR A 428 -11.59 -5.25 -45.34
N VAL A 429 -12.01 -5.47 -44.09
CA VAL A 429 -12.50 -6.78 -43.64
C VAL A 429 -14.03 -6.80 -43.73
N LYS A 430 -14.52 -7.63 -44.65
CA LYS A 430 -15.93 -7.99 -44.79
C LYS A 430 -16.40 -8.75 -43.55
N ILE A 431 -17.55 -8.32 -43.06
CA ILE A 431 -18.45 -9.09 -42.21
C ILE A 431 -18.71 -10.45 -42.89
N VAL A 432 -18.31 -11.54 -42.24
CA VAL A 432 -18.92 -12.87 -42.45
C VAL A 432 -19.18 -13.47 -41.07
N SER A 433 -20.48 -13.49 -40.77
CA SER A 433 -21.17 -14.17 -39.69
C SER A 433 -21.01 -15.69 -39.75
N ASN A 434 -20.95 -16.30 -38.56
CA ASN A 434 -21.44 -17.62 -38.14
C ASN A 434 -21.25 -18.81 -39.09
N ASP A 435 -20.46 -19.78 -38.64
CA ASP A 435 -20.74 -21.22 -38.84
C ASP A 435 -19.98 -22.05 -37.80
N PHE A 436 -20.68 -22.46 -36.72
CA PHE A 436 -20.45 -23.75 -36.06
C PHE A 436 -21.77 -24.16 -35.42
N VAL A 437 -22.47 -25.07 -36.09
CA VAL A 437 -23.76 -25.63 -35.69
C VAL A 437 -23.53 -26.90 -34.88
N GLU A 438 -24.17 -26.90 -33.71
CA GLU A 438 -24.50 -28.01 -32.83
C GLU A 438 -25.17 -29.19 -33.55
N GLN A 439 -25.04 -30.39 -32.98
CA GLN A 439 -26.15 -31.17 -32.40
C GLN A 439 -25.82 -32.66 -32.42
N SER A 440 -25.89 -33.31 -31.26
CA SER A 440 -27.00 -34.22 -31.00
C SER A 440 -26.87 -34.92 -29.64
N SER A 441 -27.88 -34.73 -28.80
CA SER A 441 -28.28 -35.65 -27.75
C SER A 441 -29.78 -35.88 -27.90
N ALA A 442 -30.21 -37.12 -28.14
CA ALA A 442 -31.57 -37.59 -27.85
C ALA A 442 -31.67 -39.13 -27.86
N PHE A 443 -31.83 -39.69 -26.66
CA PHE A 443 -32.84 -40.69 -26.26
C PHE A 443 -33.00 -42.01 -27.06
N ALA A 444 -32.75 -43.16 -26.40
CA ALA A 444 -33.79 -44.12 -25.99
C ALA A 444 -33.25 -45.55 -25.74
N SER A 445 -33.73 -46.12 -24.64
CA SER A 445 -33.84 -47.54 -24.28
C SER A 445 -34.26 -48.50 -25.40
N LEU A 446 -33.71 -49.73 -25.42
CA LEU A 446 -34.43 -51.02 -25.47
C LEU A 446 -33.46 -52.19 -25.73
N ASN A 447 -33.35 -53.09 -24.76
CA ASN A 447 -32.79 -54.43 -24.94
C ASN A 447 -33.95 -55.38 -25.28
N GLY A 448 -33.89 -56.04 -26.45
CA GLY A 448 -34.91 -56.94 -26.97
C GLY A 448 -34.33 -57.91 -27.99
N SER A 449 -33.89 -59.06 -27.46
CA SER A 449 -34.03 -60.43 -27.98
C SER A 449 -33.62 -60.85 -29.42
N HIS A 450 -33.00 -62.04 -29.41
CA HIS A 450 -32.98 -63.12 -30.41
C HIS A 450 -31.91 -63.15 -31.53
N ALA A 451 -31.07 -64.20 -31.41
CA ALA A 451 -30.76 -65.26 -32.40
C ALA A 451 -30.06 -64.83 -33.71
N SER A 452 -29.05 -65.49 -34.27
CA SER A 452 -28.65 -66.91 -34.26
C SER A 452 -27.32 -67.11 -35.03
N SER A 453 -26.57 -68.14 -34.63
CA SER A 453 -25.71 -69.05 -35.42
C SER A 453 -24.72 -68.47 -36.47
N SER A 454 -23.43 -68.83 -36.50
CA SER A 454 -22.96 -70.18 -36.84
C SER A 454 -21.42 -70.24 -36.96
N LYS A 455 -20.85 -71.36 -36.49
CA LYS A 455 -19.68 -72.16 -36.97
C LYS A 455 -18.35 -71.45 -37.29
N GLY A 456 -17.16 -71.92 -36.88
CA GLY A 456 -16.73 -73.16 -36.22
C GLY A 456 -15.24 -73.44 -36.48
N ASN A 457 -14.64 -74.27 -35.62
CA ASN A 457 -13.32 -74.94 -35.67
C ASN A 457 -12.04 -74.09 -35.49
N GLY A 458 -11.06 -74.50 -34.68
CA GLY A 458 -10.92 -75.74 -33.91
C GLY A 458 -9.66 -75.79 -33.02
N HIS A 459 -9.70 -76.73 -32.06
CA HIS A 459 -8.65 -77.60 -31.51
C HIS A 459 -7.20 -77.05 -31.42
N GLY A 460 -6.46 -77.16 -30.31
CA GLY A 460 -6.69 -77.87 -29.06
C GLY A 460 -5.36 -78.16 -28.36
N SER A 461 -5.44 -78.40 -27.05
CA SER A 461 -4.46 -79.05 -26.16
C SER A 461 -3.09 -78.36 -25.96
N GLY A 462 -2.54 -78.28 -24.75
CA GLY A 462 -2.98 -78.81 -23.48
C GLY A 462 -1.84 -78.81 -22.46
N GLY A 463 -2.20 -78.47 -21.22
CA GLY A 463 -1.63 -78.96 -19.95
C GLY A 463 -0.16 -78.62 -19.64
N LYS A 464 0.27 -78.60 -18.39
CA LYS A 464 -0.41 -78.73 -17.10
C LYS A 464 0.70 -78.51 -16.05
N SER A 465 0.31 -77.95 -14.91
CA SER A 465 0.76 -78.36 -13.55
C SER A 465 2.20 -78.03 -13.13
N VAL A 466 2.49 -77.19 -12.13
CA VAL A 466 2.13 -77.22 -10.68
C VAL A 466 3.23 -77.87 -9.83
N GLU A 467 3.46 -77.25 -8.65
CA GLU A 467 4.14 -77.78 -7.43
C GLU A 467 5.68 -77.90 -7.50
N THR A 468 6.50 -77.68 -6.47
CA THR A 468 6.36 -77.43 -5.01
C THR A 468 7.78 -77.07 -4.52
N ALA A 469 7.95 -76.02 -3.72
CA ALA A 469 8.11 -76.04 -2.26
C ALA A 469 9.45 -76.58 -1.69
N SER A 470 10.02 -75.72 -0.83
CA SER A 470 10.55 -76.01 0.52
C SER A 470 12.06 -76.18 0.74
N ASN A 471 12.50 -75.40 1.74
CA ASN A 471 13.54 -75.62 2.77
C ASN A 471 14.97 -75.88 2.30
N GLY A 472 16.01 -75.14 2.70
CA GLY A 472 16.25 -74.40 3.94
C GLY A 472 17.43 -75.06 4.66
N HIS A 473 18.51 -74.32 5.00
CA HIS A 473 19.33 -74.54 6.20
C HIS A 473 20.45 -73.49 6.32
N LEU A 474 20.55 -72.98 7.56
CA LEU A 474 21.69 -72.30 8.15
C LEU A 474 22.90 -73.23 8.25
N ALA A 475 24.11 -72.71 8.04
CA ALA A 475 25.30 -73.11 8.79
C ALA A 475 26.38 -72.02 8.73
N SER A 476 27.01 -71.85 9.88
CA SER A 476 28.00 -70.86 10.31
C SER A 476 29.47 -71.29 10.07
N LEU A 477 30.38 -70.34 10.38
CA LEU A 477 31.84 -70.48 10.62
C LEU A 477 32.69 -70.42 9.33
N ASP A 478 33.75 -69.63 9.20
CA ASP A 478 34.84 -69.39 10.15
C ASP A 478 35.58 -68.04 9.91
N SER A 479 36.26 -67.59 10.96
CA SER A 479 37.22 -66.48 10.98
C SER A 479 38.63 -66.93 10.57
N ALA A 480 39.37 -66.11 9.80
CA ALA A 480 40.68 -65.52 10.17
C ALA A 480 41.57 -65.14 8.97
N ALA A 481 42.06 -63.89 9.06
CA ALA A 481 43.42 -63.41 8.76
C ALA A 481 43.89 -63.15 7.30
N VAL A 482 44.18 -61.85 7.06
CA VAL A 482 45.42 -61.29 6.45
C VAL A 482 45.51 -61.48 4.91
N GLU A 483 45.74 -60.50 4.04
CA GLU A 483 46.58 -59.30 4.05
C GLU A 483 46.12 -58.34 2.92
N ASP A 484 46.61 -57.11 3.02
CA ASP A 484 46.48 -55.91 2.18
C ASP A 484 46.75 -56.12 0.66
N ASP A 485 45.89 -55.56 -0.21
CA ASP A 485 46.31 -54.96 -1.48
C ASP A 485 45.19 -54.09 -2.09
N GLY A 486 45.58 -52.92 -2.58
CA GLY A 486 44.73 -51.75 -2.80
C GLY A 486 43.50 -51.91 -3.69
N GLY A 487 42.40 -51.28 -3.25
CA GLY A 487 41.20 -51.02 -4.03
C GLY A 487 40.53 -49.75 -3.51
N GLY A 488 40.48 -48.73 -4.36
CA GLY A 488 39.92 -47.41 -4.03
C GLY A 488 38.47 -47.50 -3.54
N TRP A 489 38.17 -46.69 -2.54
CA TRP A 489 36.79 -46.42 -2.14
C TRP A 489 36.14 -45.57 -3.25
N GLU A 490 35.24 -46.16 -4.02
CA GLU A 490 34.37 -45.40 -4.92
C GLU A 490 33.40 -44.55 -4.09
N PHE A 491 33.49 -43.23 -4.27
CA PHE A 491 32.62 -42.24 -3.62
C PHE A 491 31.21 -42.24 -4.25
N PRO A 492 30.13 -41.88 -3.51
CA PRO A 492 28.78 -41.80 -4.06
C PRO A 492 28.65 -40.70 -5.13
N ALA A 493 28.02 -41.01 -6.28
CA ALA A 493 27.84 -40.10 -7.44
C ALA A 493 27.20 -38.73 -7.12
N SER A 494 26.54 -38.58 -5.97
CA SER A 494 25.96 -37.32 -5.51
C SER A 494 27.00 -36.30 -5.00
N GLN A 495 28.14 -36.76 -4.50
CA GLN A 495 29.22 -35.88 -4.03
C GLN A 495 30.10 -35.38 -5.18
N GLU A 496 30.26 -36.17 -6.25
CA GLU A 496 31.04 -35.80 -7.44
C GLU A 496 30.38 -34.66 -8.22
N ILE A 497 29.04 -34.66 -8.33
CA ILE A 497 28.27 -33.56 -8.93
C ILE A 497 28.40 -32.28 -8.08
N ARG A 498 28.45 -32.42 -6.75
CA ARG A 498 28.60 -31.27 -5.84
C ARG A 498 30.01 -30.69 -5.91
N LEU A 499 31.05 -31.54 -5.91
CA LEU A 499 32.43 -31.11 -6.12
C LEU A 499 32.61 -30.38 -7.44
N GLN A 500 32.02 -30.90 -8.53
CA GLN A 500 32.11 -30.26 -9.84
C GLN A 500 31.49 -28.85 -9.87
N LYS A 501 30.35 -28.66 -9.21
CA LYS A 501 29.68 -27.34 -9.11
C LYS A 501 30.52 -26.33 -8.31
N GLU A 502 31.12 -26.77 -7.21
CA GLU A 502 32.00 -25.90 -6.39
C GLU A 502 33.32 -25.58 -7.11
N VAL A 503 33.85 -26.53 -7.90
CA VAL A 503 35.04 -26.27 -8.72
C VAL A 503 34.75 -25.21 -9.80
N ASP A 504 33.57 -25.26 -10.42
CA ASP A 504 33.20 -24.29 -11.47
C ASP A 504 32.88 -22.91 -10.88
N SER A 505 32.32 -22.82 -9.67
CA SER A 505 32.12 -21.55 -8.96
C SER A 505 33.45 -20.88 -8.58
N ILE A 506 34.43 -21.66 -8.11
CA ILE A 506 35.76 -21.16 -7.76
C ILE A 506 36.54 -20.72 -9.01
N LYS A 507 36.45 -21.45 -10.13
CA LYS A 507 37.04 -21.00 -11.40
C LYS A 507 36.52 -19.64 -11.82
N PHE A 508 35.21 -19.41 -11.67
CA PHE A 508 34.61 -18.11 -11.95
C PHE A 508 35.19 -17.00 -11.06
N TYR A 509 35.43 -17.25 -9.76
CA TYR A 509 36.10 -16.29 -8.89
C TYR A 509 37.52 -15.96 -9.33
N ILE A 510 38.29 -16.95 -9.80
CA ILE A 510 39.65 -16.76 -10.32
C ILE A 510 39.61 -15.92 -11.61
N GLU A 511 38.73 -16.27 -12.55
CA GLU A 511 38.59 -15.55 -13.84
C GLU A 511 38.10 -14.11 -13.65
N SER A 512 37.26 -13.87 -12.64
CA SER A 512 36.73 -12.55 -12.29
C SER A 512 37.68 -11.70 -11.45
N GLY A 513 38.84 -12.24 -11.05
CA GLY A 513 39.89 -11.51 -10.32
C GLY A 513 39.76 -11.48 -8.80
N TYR A 514 38.83 -12.23 -8.21
CA TYR A 514 38.60 -12.31 -6.76
C TYR A 514 39.56 -13.33 -6.10
N THR A 515 40.86 -13.03 -6.16
CA THR A 515 41.94 -13.98 -5.78
C THR A 515 41.91 -14.39 -4.30
N GLU A 516 41.63 -13.47 -3.37
CA GLU A 516 41.56 -13.77 -1.93
C GLU A 516 40.36 -14.67 -1.56
N LEU A 517 39.20 -14.45 -2.18
CA LEU A 517 38.00 -15.27 -1.98
C LEU A 517 38.18 -16.66 -2.59
N ALA A 518 38.79 -16.73 -3.78
CA ALA A 518 39.13 -17.99 -4.40
C ALA A 518 40.11 -18.81 -3.55
N GLU A 519 41.14 -18.19 -2.95
CA GLU A 519 42.10 -18.90 -2.09
C GLU A 519 41.42 -19.47 -0.84
N LYS A 520 40.52 -18.71 -0.20
CA LYS A 520 39.75 -19.17 0.95
C LYS A 520 38.80 -20.31 0.60
N ALA A 521 38.07 -20.20 -0.52
CA ALA A 521 37.15 -21.23 -1.00
C ALA A 521 37.88 -22.53 -1.37
N ILE A 522 39.08 -22.45 -1.97
CA ILE A 522 39.94 -23.61 -2.24
C ILE A 522 40.37 -24.28 -0.93
N GLY A 523 40.69 -23.49 0.10
CA GLY A 523 41.05 -24.00 1.44
C GLY A 523 39.88 -24.74 2.11
N GLU A 524 38.68 -24.20 2.02
CA GLU A 524 37.45 -24.83 2.54
C GLU A 524 37.12 -26.11 1.76
N LEU A 525 37.26 -26.10 0.43
CA LEU A 525 37.03 -27.27 -0.41
C LEU A 525 38.06 -28.39 -0.17
N SER A 526 39.33 -28.04 0.07
CA SER A 526 40.40 -28.98 0.45
C SER A 526 40.14 -29.62 1.83
N LEU A 527 39.53 -28.88 2.77
CA LEU A 527 39.13 -29.43 4.07
C LEU A 527 37.95 -30.41 3.96
N GLU A 528 37.01 -30.18 3.05
CA GLU A 528 35.79 -31.01 2.91
C GLU A 528 36.03 -32.27 2.05
N PHE A 529 36.83 -32.18 0.98
CA PHE A 529 37.02 -33.26 0.00
C PHE A 529 38.44 -33.86 -0.04
N GLY A 530 39.40 -33.29 0.71
CA GLY A 530 40.81 -33.68 0.66
C GLY A 530 41.53 -33.16 -0.60
N ASP A 531 42.85 -33.38 -0.71
CA ASP A 531 43.65 -32.92 -1.86
C ASP A 531 43.42 -33.81 -3.09
N CYS A 532 42.30 -33.56 -3.78
CA CYS A 532 41.94 -34.16 -5.06
C CYS A 532 42.58 -33.39 -6.23
N LYS A 533 42.65 -34.03 -7.40
CA LYS A 533 43.33 -33.49 -8.59
C LYS A 533 42.73 -32.16 -9.07
N GLU A 534 41.41 -32.03 -8.94
CA GLU A 534 40.63 -30.86 -9.31
C GLU A 534 40.97 -29.63 -8.44
N ILE A 535 41.31 -29.85 -7.17
CA ILE A 535 41.68 -28.79 -6.22
C ILE A 535 43.13 -28.34 -6.48
N GLU A 536 44.03 -29.26 -6.83
CA GLU A 536 45.39 -28.91 -7.26
C GLU A 536 45.39 -28.12 -8.58
N ASP A 537 44.49 -28.46 -9.51
CA ASP A 537 44.30 -27.68 -10.75
C ASP A 537 43.81 -26.25 -10.46
N LEU A 538 42.94 -26.06 -9.46
CA LEU A 538 42.48 -24.73 -8.99
C LEU A 538 43.59 -23.92 -8.32
N LYS A 539 44.41 -24.56 -7.46
CA LYS A 539 45.58 -23.90 -6.85
C LYS A 539 46.57 -23.44 -7.93
N THR A 540 46.75 -24.25 -8.97
CA THR A 540 47.65 -23.94 -10.10
C THR A 540 47.10 -22.81 -10.97
N SER A 541 45.79 -22.77 -11.23
CA SER A 541 45.16 -21.68 -12.00
C SER A 541 45.17 -20.36 -11.24
N LEU A 542 44.96 -20.37 -9.93
CA LEU A 542 45.09 -19.19 -9.07
C LEU A 542 46.53 -18.65 -9.06
N ALA A 543 47.53 -19.54 -8.92
CA ALA A 543 48.94 -19.17 -8.97
C ALA A 543 49.33 -18.56 -10.34
N ALA A 544 48.86 -19.15 -11.43
CA ALA A 544 49.08 -18.64 -12.79
C ALA A 544 48.43 -17.26 -13.02
N PHE A 545 47.24 -17.04 -12.46
CA PHE A 545 46.53 -15.76 -12.54
C PHE A 545 47.23 -14.66 -11.73
N SER A 546 47.69 -14.97 -10.51
CA SER A 546 48.43 -14.03 -9.64
C SER A 546 49.79 -13.58 -10.23
N ALA A 547 50.40 -14.41 -11.09
CA ALA A 547 51.64 -14.08 -11.77
C ALA A 547 51.45 -13.22 -13.04
N GLY A 548 50.21 -12.97 -13.46
CA GLY A 548 49.87 -12.55 -14.82
C GLY A 548 49.41 -11.11 -15.05
N ASN A 549 49.18 -10.26 -14.04
CA ASN A 549 48.78 -8.86 -14.31
C ASN A 549 49.11 -7.87 -13.17
N PRO A 550 49.59 -6.64 -13.48
CA PRO A 550 49.95 -5.61 -12.50
C PRO A 550 48.74 -4.76 -12.07
N GLU A 551 48.79 -4.24 -10.84
CA GLU A 551 47.82 -3.32 -10.21
C GLU A 551 47.45 -2.11 -11.11
N PRO A 552 46.19 -1.64 -11.15
CA PRO A 552 45.85 -0.39 -11.81
C PRO A 552 46.04 0.81 -10.86
N GLU A 553 46.83 1.76 -11.35
CA GLU A 553 47.10 3.08 -10.76
C GLU A 553 45.85 3.98 -10.67
N VAL A 554 45.78 4.75 -9.58
CA VAL A 554 44.85 5.84 -9.29
C VAL A 554 45.01 6.99 -10.28
N LYS A 555 43.91 7.50 -10.84
CA LYS A 555 43.87 8.78 -11.57
C LYS A 555 42.76 9.72 -11.07
N ASP A 556 43.24 10.78 -10.42
CA ASP A 556 42.81 12.18 -10.42
C ASP A 556 41.31 12.56 -10.37
N THR A 557 40.95 13.07 -9.19
CA THR A 557 39.84 14.01 -8.92
C THR A 557 40.02 15.39 -9.57
N PRO A 558 38.92 16.11 -9.84
CA PRO A 558 38.90 17.57 -9.71
C PRO A 558 37.68 18.06 -8.86
N PRO A 559 37.66 19.32 -8.39
CA PRO A 559 38.06 19.69 -7.05
C PRO A 559 36.89 19.97 -6.09
N VAL A 560 37.26 19.95 -4.79
CA VAL A 560 36.52 20.45 -3.64
C VAL A 560 36.02 21.88 -3.86
N VAL A 561 34.71 22.10 -3.69
CA VAL A 561 34.16 23.41 -3.31
C VAL A 561 33.90 23.37 -1.81
N GLN A 562 34.51 24.31 -1.10
CA GLN A 562 34.45 24.45 0.35
C GLN A 562 33.06 24.89 0.80
N ALA A 563 32.54 24.21 1.83
CA ALA A 563 31.40 24.67 2.59
C ALA A 563 31.81 25.81 3.52
N SER A 564 31.37 27.03 3.23
CA SER A 564 31.21 28.08 4.24
C SER A 564 30.47 29.26 3.62
N GLU A 565 29.14 29.29 3.77
CA GLU A 565 28.37 30.44 4.26
C GLU A 565 26.86 30.14 4.17
N LEU A 566 26.13 30.58 5.21
CA LEU A 566 24.66 30.71 5.34
C LEU A 566 23.90 29.54 5.97
N PHE A 567 24.03 29.45 7.31
CA PHE A 567 22.87 29.21 8.16
C PHE A 567 22.10 30.53 8.31
N GLU A 568 20.88 30.60 7.79
CA GLU A 568 19.79 31.36 8.40
C GLU A 568 18.46 30.59 8.20
N SER A 569 17.72 30.49 9.29
CA SER A 569 16.54 29.63 9.47
C SER A 569 15.37 29.96 8.53
N LYS A 570 14.90 28.98 7.75
CA LYS A 570 13.50 28.68 7.37
C LYS A 570 13.46 27.39 6.55
N GLY A 571 12.36 26.63 6.64
CA GLY A 571 12.22 25.24 6.22
C GLY A 571 12.75 24.90 4.81
N PHE A 572 13.46 23.78 4.73
CA PHE A 572 14.02 23.20 3.51
C PHE A 572 12.92 22.48 2.70
N ASP A 573 12.76 22.86 1.42
CA ASP A 573 11.90 22.20 0.43
C ASP A 573 12.71 21.15 -0.36
N ILE A 574 12.19 19.93 -0.46
CA ILE A 574 12.83 18.77 -1.10
C ILE A 574 12.92 18.92 -2.63
N ASN A 575 12.12 19.80 -3.24
CA ASN A 575 12.20 20.07 -4.67
C ASN A 575 13.52 20.73 -5.07
N ASP A 576 14.13 21.51 -4.17
CA ASP A 576 15.42 22.17 -4.43
C ASP A 576 16.57 21.15 -4.40
N LEU A 577 16.56 20.20 -3.47
CA LEU A 577 17.57 19.13 -3.40
C LEU A 577 17.49 18.15 -4.61
N ARG A 578 16.27 17.89 -5.11
CA ARG A 578 16.03 17.03 -6.28
C ARG A 578 16.60 17.63 -7.57
N ASN A 579 16.54 18.96 -7.69
CA ASN A 579 17.11 19.72 -8.80
C ASN A 579 18.64 19.82 -8.68
N GLU A 580 19.18 19.94 -7.46
CA GLU A 580 20.60 20.14 -7.20
C GLU A 580 21.43 18.85 -7.31
N LEU A 581 20.80 17.68 -7.13
CA LEU A 581 21.42 16.35 -7.29
C LEU A 581 21.24 15.72 -8.68
N GLY A 582 20.56 16.40 -9.62
CA GLY A 582 20.38 15.91 -10.98
C GLY A 582 19.49 14.66 -11.11
N LEU A 583 18.62 14.39 -10.13
CA LEU A 583 17.74 13.21 -10.11
C LEU A 583 16.43 13.45 -10.87
N VAL A 584 16.54 13.88 -12.13
CA VAL A 584 15.45 13.83 -13.08
C VAL A 584 15.88 12.95 -14.24
N GLU A 585 15.50 11.68 -14.15
CA GLU A 585 15.25 10.87 -15.34
C GLU A 585 13.98 10.05 -15.06
N ASP A 586 12.99 10.34 -15.92
CA ASP A 586 11.76 9.66 -16.29
C ASP A 586 11.24 8.49 -15.44
N LEU A 587 9.93 8.52 -15.20
CA LEU A 587 9.10 7.41 -14.73
C LEU A 587 9.34 6.16 -15.61
N ILE A 588 10.30 5.35 -15.23
CA ILE A 588 10.52 4.00 -15.77
C ILE A 588 9.53 3.08 -15.07
N VAL A 589 8.79 2.30 -15.87
CA VAL A 589 7.98 1.17 -15.42
C VAL A 589 8.90 0.23 -14.66
N VAL A 590 8.73 0.13 -13.34
CA VAL A 590 9.60 -0.70 -12.50
C VAL A 590 9.08 -2.14 -12.52
N ASP A 591 9.93 -3.06 -12.96
CA ASP A 591 9.74 -4.49 -12.74
C ASP A 591 9.92 -4.78 -11.24
N ASP A 592 8.93 -5.42 -10.61
CA ASP A 592 8.95 -5.76 -9.17
C ASP A 592 10.17 -6.65 -8.80
N SER A 593 10.77 -7.32 -9.80
CA SER A 593 11.99 -8.12 -9.64
C SER A 593 13.22 -7.29 -9.29
N ASP A 594 13.26 -6.00 -9.64
CA ASP A 594 14.42 -5.13 -9.43
C ASP A 594 14.54 -4.69 -7.96
N TYR A 595 13.43 -4.42 -7.26
CA TYR A 595 13.47 -4.03 -5.84
C TYR A 595 14.06 -5.15 -4.97
N ASP A 596 13.50 -6.35 -5.07
CA ASP A 596 13.90 -7.47 -4.21
C ASP A 596 15.37 -7.84 -4.48
N THR A 597 15.82 -7.75 -5.74
CA THR A 597 17.22 -7.95 -6.11
C THR A 597 18.14 -6.91 -5.46
N HIS A 598 17.82 -5.62 -5.59
CA HIS A 598 18.61 -4.54 -4.98
C HIS A 598 18.59 -4.61 -3.44
N TYR A 599 17.43 -4.88 -2.85
CA TYR A 599 17.26 -4.99 -1.40
C TYR A 599 18.07 -6.17 -0.82
N HIS A 600 17.94 -7.37 -1.39
CA HIS A 600 18.70 -8.53 -0.92
C HIS A 600 20.21 -8.37 -1.13
N THR A 601 20.62 -7.76 -2.24
CA THR A 601 22.04 -7.44 -2.49
C THR A 601 22.57 -6.43 -1.48
N ALA A 602 21.78 -5.41 -1.14
CA ALA A 602 22.15 -4.41 -0.14
C ALA A 602 22.30 -5.02 1.26
N VAL A 603 21.40 -5.93 1.65
CA VAL A 603 21.50 -6.68 2.91
C VAL A 603 22.76 -7.55 2.92
N ALA A 604 23.07 -8.25 1.83
CA ALA A 604 24.30 -9.04 1.72
C ALA A 604 25.55 -8.16 1.88
N TYR A 605 25.61 -6.99 1.21
CA TYR A 605 26.72 -6.04 1.39
C TYR A 605 26.80 -5.51 2.82
N GLN A 606 25.67 -5.24 3.46
CA GLN A 606 25.63 -4.81 4.86
C GLN A 606 26.19 -5.88 5.81
N GLU A 607 25.80 -7.15 5.63
CA GLU A 607 26.32 -8.28 6.42
C GLU A 607 27.81 -8.52 6.20
N MET A 608 28.30 -8.26 4.99
CA MET A 608 29.72 -8.30 4.64
C MET A 608 30.53 -7.09 5.14
N GLY A 609 29.87 -6.08 5.73
CA GLY A 609 30.52 -4.86 6.20
C GLY A 609 30.88 -3.86 5.09
N LEU A 610 30.39 -4.07 3.86
CA LEU A 610 30.57 -3.19 2.71
C LEU A 610 29.50 -2.08 2.73
N THR A 611 29.64 -1.15 3.68
CA THR A 611 28.58 -0.16 3.98
C THR A 611 28.33 0.81 2.82
N GLU A 612 29.31 1.15 1.99
CA GLU A 612 29.11 2.09 0.89
C GLU A 612 28.34 1.47 -0.28
N GLU A 613 28.64 0.21 -0.59
CA GLU A 613 27.95 -0.61 -1.58
C GLU A 613 26.52 -0.89 -1.12
N ALA A 614 26.33 -1.23 0.16
CA ALA A 614 25.02 -1.40 0.78
C ALA A 614 24.16 -0.14 0.66
N ILE A 615 24.71 1.05 0.96
CA ILE A 615 23.98 2.33 0.81
C ILE A 615 23.55 2.55 -0.64
N LYS A 616 24.42 2.31 -1.62
CA LYS A 616 24.10 2.49 -3.04
C LYS A 616 22.95 1.58 -3.48
N GLU A 617 22.99 0.31 -3.08
CA GLU A 617 21.94 -0.65 -3.44
C GLU A 617 20.63 -0.38 -2.69
N PHE A 618 20.67 0.01 -1.42
CA PHE A 618 19.47 0.47 -0.70
C PHE A 618 18.88 1.76 -1.28
N GLN A 619 19.71 2.69 -1.79
CA GLN A 619 19.23 3.89 -2.48
C GLN A 619 18.53 3.58 -3.80
N LYS A 620 19.03 2.59 -4.55
CA LYS A 620 18.33 2.09 -5.74
C LYS A 620 17.01 1.44 -5.34
N ALA A 621 17.02 0.54 -4.34
CA ALA A 621 15.82 -0.13 -3.87
C ALA A 621 14.76 0.86 -3.38
N VAL A 622 15.12 1.87 -2.58
CA VAL A 622 14.15 2.85 -2.05
C VAL A 622 13.60 3.79 -3.13
N ALA A 623 14.32 4.00 -4.23
CA ALA A 623 13.83 4.80 -5.36
C ALA A 623 12.70 4.10 -6.13
N LEU A 624 12.63 2.77 -6.03
CA LEU A 624 11.61 1.94 -6.66
C LEU A 624 10.32 1.82 -5.85
N VAL A 625 10.28 2.34 -4.62
CA VAL A 625 9.20 2.12 -3.66
C VAL A 625 8.70 3.43 -3.05
N ALA A 626 7.38 3.59 -2.96
CA ALA A 626 6.76 4.77 -2.35
C ALA A 626 6.39 4.52 -0.87
N PRO A 627 6.40 5.56 0.00
CA PRO A 627 6.01 5.42 1.41
C PRO A 627 4.55 4.96 1.64
N ASN A 628 3.68 5.11 0.65
CA ASN A 628 2.25 4.79 0.71
C ASN A 628 1.85 3.78 -0.38
N ASP A 629 2.78 2.92 -0.78
CA ASP A 629 2.54 1.85 -1.77
C ASP A 629 1.69 0.69 -1.21
N GLY A 630 1.40 0.69 0.09
CA GLY A 630 0.64 -0.36 0.78
C GLY A 630 1.48 -1.57 1.19
N THR A 631 2.79 -1.57 0.94
CA THR A 631 3.71 -2.65 1.29
C THR A 631 4.64 -2.25 2.44
N ARG A 632 5.31 -3.24 3.06
CA ARG A 632 6.32 -3.00 4.11
C ARG A 632 7.72 -2.72 3.54
N ARG A 633 7.86 -2.62 2.22
CA ARG A 633 9.15 -2.49 1.51
C ARG A 633 9.82 -1.15 1.79
N PHE A 634 9.06 -0.05 1.74
CA PHE A 634 9.61 1.27 2.04
C PHE A 634 10.11 1.35 3.48
N PHE A 635 9.32 0.84 4.43
CA PHE A 635 9.70 0.78 5.85
C PHE A 635 11.01 0.01 6.05
N SER A 636 11.08 -1.22 5.54
CA SER A 636 12.23 -2.11 5.74
C SER A 636 13.51 -1.54 5.13
N CYS A 637 13.41 -1.01 3.91
CA CYS A 637 14.54 -0.43 3.20
C CYS A 637 15.02 0.89 3.81
N SER A 638 14.11 1.81 4.14
CA SER A 638 14.47 3.11 4.73
C SER A 638 15.08 2.96 6.13
N ASN A 639 14.58 2.01 6.92
CA ASN A 639 15.13 1.71 8.24
C ASN A 639 16.58 1.18 8.17
N LEU A 640 16.82 0.18 7.32
CA LEU A 640 18.18 -0.38 7.13
C LEU A 640 19.15 0.63 6.51
N LEU A 641 18.67 1.49 5.62
CA LEU A 641 19.46 2.58 5.06
C LEU A 641 19.87 3.60 6.14
N GLY A 642 18.97 3.95 7.06
CA GLY A 642 19.29 4.78 8.23
C GLY A 642 20.38 4.17 9.10
N HIS A 643 20.32 2.86 9.34
CA HIS A 643 21.36 2.13 10.06
C HIS A 643 22.72 2.15 9.33
N CYS A 644 22.73 2.02 8.00
CA CYS A 644 23.98 2.12 7.23
C CYS A 644 24.62 3.52 7.36
N PHE A 645 23.82 4.59 7.36
CA PHE A 645 24.34 5.94 7.61
C PHE A 645 24.86 6.13 9.03
N MET A 646 24.23 5.51 10.03
CA MET A 646 24.76 5.48 11.40
C MET A 646 26.11 4.76 11.48
N GLN A 647 26.26 3.61 10.81
CA GLN A 647 27.54 2.89 10.75
C GLN A 647 28.65 3.72 10.08
N LYS A 648 28.29 4.54 9.08
CA LYS A 648 29.22 5.46 8.40
C LYS A 648 29.58 6.70 9.23
N GLY A 649 28.92 6.92 10.38
CA GLY A 649 29.12 8.11 11.21
C GLY A 649 28.48 9.37 10.64
N MET A 650 27.39 9.22 9.87
CA MET A 650 26.60 10.32 9.29
C MET A 650 25.21 10.41 9.94
N PRO A 651 25.10 10.84 11.21
CA PRO A 651 23.85 10.80 11.96
C PRO A 651 22.76 11.70 11.37
N ASN A 652 23.12 12.83 10.76
CA ASN A 652 22.17 13.79 10.18
C ASN A 652 21.37 13.16 9.02
N LEU A 653 22.04 12.36 8.19
CA LEU A 653 21.36 11.63 7.11
C LEU A 653 20.51 10.49 7.68
N ALA A 654 21.01 9.78 8.70
CA ALA A 654 20.23 8.74 9.36
C ALA A 654 18.93 9.28 9.97
N LEU A 655 18.98 10.45 10.64
CA LEU A 655 17.81 11.12 11.21
C LEU A 655 16.74 11.38 10.15
N THR A 656 17.13 11.90 8.97
CA THR A 656 16.17 12.15 7.88
C THR A 656 15.48 10.87 7.42
N TRP A 657 16.22 9.76 7.32
CA TRP A 657 15.65 8.48 6.90
C TRP A 657 14.73 7.90 7.97
N PHE A 658 15.15 7.89 9.24
CA PHE A 658 14.30 7.41 10.34
C PHE A 658 13.03 8.24 10.53
N GLN A 659 13.09 9.57 10.35
CA GLN A 659 11.90 10.43 10.37
C GLN A 659 10.94 10.09 9.23
N ARG A 660 11.46 9.89 8.01
CA ARG A 660 10.64 9.44 6.86
C ARG A 660 10.03 8.06 7.10
N THR A 661 10.76 7.16 7.76
CA THR A 661 10.22 5.83 8.13
C THR A 661 9.07 5.96 9.13
N LEU A 662 9.14 6.91 10.08
CA LEU A 662 8.08 7.17 11.06
C LEU A 662 6.79 7.75 10.45
N GLU A 663 6.90 8.41 9.30
CA GLU A 663 5.75 8.95 8.54
C GLU A 663 4.99 7.87 7.74
N THR A 664 5.50 6.63 7.69
CA THR A 664 4.87 5.52 6.96
C THR A 664 3.51 5.16 7.59
N PRO A 665 2.42 5.05 6.81
CA PRO A 665 1.11 4.67 7.32
C PRO A 665 1.10 3.22 7.86
N ASN A 666 0.26 2.95 8.86
CA ASN A 666 0.04 1.62 9.47
C ASN A 666 1.23 0.99 10.22
N LEU A 667 2.11 1.81 10.80
CA LEU A 667 3.14 1.34 11.75
C LEU A 667 2.49 0.74 13.01
N SER A 668 2.94 -0.46 13.39
CA SER A 668 2.61 -1.06 14.68
C SER A 668 3.28 -0.29 15.81
N ASP A 669 2.74 -0.39 17.02
CA ASP A 669 3.27 0.36 18.16
C ASP A 669 4.68 -0.12 18.55
N ASP A 670 4.98 -1.42 18.37
CA ASP A 670 6.34 -1.97 18.56
C ASP A 670 7.36 -1.40 17.56
N GLU A 671 6.96 -1.20 16.29
CA GLU A 671 7.82 -0.60 15.26
C GLU A 671 8.08 0.89 15.51
N LYS A 672 7.06 1.64 15.97
CA LYS A 672 7.23 3.04 16.38
C LYS A 672 8.18 3.14 17.57
N GLN A 673 8.03 2.26 18.54
CA GLN A 673 8.91 2.20 19.69
C GLN A 673 10.37 1.93 19.28
N GLY A 674 10.58 0.99 18.34
CA GLY A 674 11.89 0.73 17.74
C GLY A 674 12.47 1.96 17.04
N LEU A 675 11.68 2.65 16.20
CA LEU A 675 12.13 3.85 15.50
C LEU A 675 12.47 5.02 16.42
N TRP A 676 11.71 5.23 17.49
CA TRP A 676 12.05 6.26 18.48
C TRP A 676 13.38 5.97 19.16
N TYR A 677 13.69 4.70 19.42
CA TYR A 677 14.99 4.30 19.94
C TYR A 677 16.12 4.62 18.94
N GLU A 678 15.94 4.30 17.65
CA GLU A 678 16.94 4.60 16.62
C GLU A 678 17.12 6.11 16.39
N LEU A 679 16.03 6.89 16.42
CA LEU A 679 16.07 8.35 16.38
C LEU A 679 16.82 8.92 17.57
N ALA A 680 16.57 8.42 18.78
CA ALA A 680 17.26 8.85 19.99
C ALA A 680 18.77 8.57 19.89
N GLY A 681 19.16 7.40 19.38
CA GLY A 681 20.57 7.05 19.14
C GLY A 681 21.22 7.93 18.06
N ALA A 682 20.48 8.32 17.02
CA ALA A 682 20.98 9.21 15.98
C ALA A 682 21.15 10.66 16.48
N TYR A 683 20.22 11.19 17.27
CA TYR A 683 20.39 12.49 17.94
C TYR A 683 21.54 12.50 18.94
N GLU A 684 21.74 11.40 19.69
CA GLU A 684 22.88 11.24 20.59
C GLU A 684 24.21 11.25 19.82
N ALA A 685 24.27 10.61 18.65
CA ALA A 685 25.45 10.61 17.78
C ALA A 685 25.71 11.96 17.09
N GLU A 686 24.67 12.76 16.82
CA GLU A 686 24.81 14.15 16.35
C GLU A 686 25.26 15.10 17.48
N GLY A 687 25.00 14.73 18.75
CA GLY A 687 25.33 15.54 19.94
C GLY A 687 24.15 16.37 20.47
N ASP A 688 22.95 16.18 19.94
CA ASP A 688 21.72 16.80 20.45
C ASP A 688 21.12 15.98 21.60
N VAL A 689 21.67 16.19 22.79
CA VAL A 689 21.27 15.49 24.02
C VAL A 689 19.83 15.81 24.43
N GLU A 690 19.31 16.99 24.08
CA GLU A 690 17.96 17.41 24.47
C GLU A 690 16.90 16.59 23.72
N ASN A 691 17.05 16.46 22.40
CA ASN A 691 16.11 15.68 21.60
C ASN A 691 16.30 14.17 21.78
N ALA A 692 17.54 13.70 21.96
CA ALA A 692 17.81 12.31 22.33
C ALA A 692 17.08 11.92 23.63
N GLY A 693 17.14 12.78 24.66
CA GLY A 693 16.44 12.56 25.93
C GLY A 693 14.93 12.45 25.78
N LYS A 694 14.30 13.32 24.97
CA LYS A 694 12.85 13.29 24.71
C LYS A 694 12.39 11.96 24.12
N TYR A 695 13.10 11.45 23.11
CA TYR A 695 12.74 10.18 22.47
C TYR A 695 13.02 8.98 23.37
N PHE A 696 14.13 8.98 24.13
CA PHE A 696 14.38 7.93 25.12
C PHE A 696 13.33 7.92 26.25
N GLU A 697 12.86 9.08 26.72
CA GLU A 697 11.77 9.19 27.68
C GLU A 697 10.45 8.66 27.12
N GLN A 698 10.14 8.92 25.85
CA GLN A 698 8.96 8.37 25.17
C GLN A 698 9.01 6.84 25.12
N VAL A 699 10.15 6.26 24.71
CA VAL A 699 10.33 4.80 24.69
C VAL A 699 10.23 4.22 26.10
N TYR A 700 10.79 4.89 27.11
CA TYR A 700 10.73 4.48 28.51
C TYR A 700 9.30 4.51 29.08
N ALA A 701 8.52 5.51 28.70
CA ALA A 701 7.14 5.66 29.14
C ALA A 701 6.23 4.54 28.61
N GLU A 702 6.50 4.05 27.39
CA GLU A 702 5.75 2.94 26.80
C GLU A 702 6.21 1.58 27.32
N ASN A 703 7.53 1.31 27.33
CA ASN A 703 8.06 0.06 27.88
C ASN A 703 9.46 0.23 28.49
N ILE A 704 9.48 0.16 29.82
CA ILE A 704 10.64 0.34 30.71
C ILE A 704 11.77 -0.68 30.43
N ASN A 705 11.44 -1.86 29.92
CA ASN A 705 12.38 -2.97 29.69
C ASN A 705 12.87 -3.03 28.23
N PHE A 706 12.57 -2.04 27.41
CA PHE A 706 13.01 -2.01 26.01
C PHE A 706 14.51 -1.70 25.94
N ARG A 707 15.31 -2.68 25.49
CA ARG A 707 16.77 -2.61 25.34
C ARG A 707 17.46 -2.01 26.61
N ASP A 708 18.34 -1.03 26.45
CA ASP A 708 19.09 -0.33 27.49
C ASP A 708 18.53 1.07 27.84
N VAL A 709 17.29 1.37 27.45
CA VAL A 709 16.67 2.71 27.61
C VAL A 709 16.66 3.17 29.07
N SER A 710 16.40 2.25 30.01
CA SER A 710 16.39 2.56 31.44
C SER A 710 17.75 3.02 31.98
N GLU A 711 18.86 2.58 31.37
CA GLU A 711 20.21 3.01 31.70
C GLU A 711 20.55 4.33 31.01
N ARG A 712 20.16 4.47 29.73
CA ARG A 712 20.34 5.70 28.94
C ARG A 712 19.64 6.92 29.55
N VAL A 713 18.36 6.79 29.94
CA VAL A 713 17.60 7.87 30.59
C VAL A 713 18.21 8.26 31.95
N LYS A 714 18.69 7.28 32.74
CA LYS A 714 19.39 7.55 34.01
C LYS A 714 20.73 8.26 33.78
N GLY A 715 21.48 7.89 32.74
CA GLY A 715 22.74 8.53 32.38
C GLY A 715 22.56 10.00 31.97
N MET A 716 21.48 10.32 31.27
CA MET A 716 21.17 11.68 30.82
C MET A 716 20.67 12.58 31.96
N ALA A 717 19.93 12.04 32.93
CA ALA A 717 19.47 12.78 34.11
C ALA A 717 20.59 13.22 35.07
N VAL A 718 21.79 12.63 34.96
CA VAL A 718 22.95 12.95 35.81
C VAL A 718 23.80 14.09 35.25
N ASN A 719 23.62 14.45 33.97
CA ASN A 719 24.43 15.46 33.26
C ASN A 719 23.75 16.85 33.16
N HIS A 720 22.64 17.08 33.88
CA HIS A 720 21.96 18.39 33.95
C HIS A 720 22.25 19.17 35.24
#